data_AF-A0A1I0CPH6-F1
#
_entry.id   AF-A0A1I0CPH6-F1
#
_cell.length_a   1.000
_cell.length_b   1.000
_cell.length_c   1.000
_cell.angle_alpha   90.00
_cell.angle_beta   90.00
_cell.angle_gamma   90.00
#
_symmetry.space_group_name_H-M   'P 1'
#
loop_
_entity.id
_entity.type
_entity.pdbx_description
1 polymer ?
#
loop_
_entity_poly.entity_id
_entity_poly.type
_entity_poly.pdbx_seq_one_letter_code
_entity_poly.pdbx_strand_id
1 'polypeptide(L)'
;MLTPRGGLFLVLAVLFACATWAQDDENDGGLRTPTRLTVGMGDHFLGQLEPDGKRLIFVSNRNIATEIYAQELEGGRERRLFDEGADVTWPRISPDGKQLLYISFRDQAGGQLCVRNLPAADERRCLEEESSAVQAEWIDASHVALVSRAAIQGDLHLSRVDVAHTLSAKPLLERNLTSPTLSPDGRWLVYVPIERAVPQVGPGFAARAARHLEALRLDRPGAAPIPLALDLPGQTGQPVFARDGRSLYVVQFFTDSNGDEVIDASDSGVLFRVPFAAEREDAPELAAASSPDQLTSVAWNCEYPAPAAESLIATCSRDRTLDVYQLPLDGQVPSNWDVPRLNEELRMVGRRADQLLLYRQRLLLEARPKPRRLLMMRLSYLHLAFEDFDAAGFYARGMRSVNDPATAGLAEPLQILIDHRRAMKERERGQMVDELREDERQRMAALEPTAAPSPPSTVFQHVVRSELAEDAGDFTRARQELEAAQLTDTTPRAVLEAWFERADSLYRKLDDREALVEAGRRLSLNKVFHEDDQLDFARAAVRALYRGRPYAQADAAMAQALASAPAGSAYAFALEMGRHVNAVHDERPPRPVRDALIAFYQQQKDPLRRRALVQDAVERAASLGADGVMEALATVYVDDTPAGTEERRRAERLFRRAMTGRAYRRLGRQRLDNARADFDLVTQRTGSLESAVESINLRLRAGTSPEVVEKEVTTTAAKMAEPLAHFVKAYLMACQLPGLDDEAHARTVSAAVKELRVSWKELKSQRAVQALSGAIHHEDFLRRQDPAAAERANRHYLIALDLVRNNVRYRAMILGALGLLHTQVGNFHIALEYLEQRDKFPSVDNAAGLAVSLARARALLHTGREEEAAKTADQALARLDATPELAGFGLLALDRAALYNLAAGRFKRALALYDRELSLLDAGARDQEGLRNRLVVRLARSAAALGEEQPQRALEDLAIVDRDLADPAVQATLGWRRATPRHVMRSYRIIAAGLRANAETRLGRLEVAARALEQRRALFLDQFDELDRDQDASAVTLAELRLAENAVDRRDMAQAARWLGEAIAHADTLLERTHAPADAGQLGALWFAAQLHAGGSTQLPFDVPERLGQAHRALLGQRSPAWRSYLAWFEIYLALGASGALPVEPQPHSPESF
;
A
#
# COMPACT_ATOMS: atom_id res chain seq x y z
N MET A 1 -17.26 -12.03 24.00
CA MET A 1 -17.27 -12.54 25.39
C MET A 1 -16.34 -13.74 25.47
N LEU A 2 -15.49 -13.86 26.50
CA LEU A 2 -14.27 -14.71 26.65
C LEU A 2 -12.95 -13.94 26.47
N THR A 3 -12.52 -13.25 27.54
CA THR A 3 -11.11 -12.99 27.94
C THR A 3 -11.19 -12.47 29.38
N PRO A 4 -10.58 -13.14 30.37
CA PRO A 4 -9.14 -12.95 30.58
C PRO A 4 -8.40 -14.24 31.00
N ARG A 5 -7.06 -14.20 30.99
CA ARG A 5 -6.11 -15.29 31.31
C ARG A 5 -5.81 -16.27 30.17
N GLY A 6 -5.39 -15.70 29.04
CA GLY A 6 -4.62 -16.40 28.01
C GLY A 6 -3.52 -15.48 27.46
N GLY A 7 -2.80 -14.80 28.36
CA GLY A 7 -1.80 -13.78 28.02
C GLY A 7 -0.49 -14.40 27.54
N LEU A 8 -0.49 -15.20 26.47
CA LEU A 8 0.76 -15.71 25.89
C LEU A 8 0.94 -15.34 24.40
N PHE A 9 -0.05 -14.71 23.77
CA PHE A 9 -0.22 -14.87 22.33
C PHE A 9 0.20 -13.70 21.45
N LEU A 10 0.21 -12.42 21.86
CA LEU A 10 0.46 -11.36 20.87
C LEU A 10 1.94 -11.15 20.54
N VAL A 11 2.83 -10.93 21.52
CA VAL A 11 4.28 -10.73 21.21
C VAL A 11 4.88 -11.91 20.44
N LEU A 12 4.54 -13.14 20.83
CA LEU A 12 5.06 -14.35 20.18
C LEU A 12 4.40 -14.60 18.81
N ALA A 13 3.07 -14.44 18.65
CA ALA A 13 2.41 -14.67 17.35
C ALA A 13 2.65 -13.54 16.33
N VAL A 14 2.93 -12.32 16.78
CA VAL A 14 3.31 -11.17 15.93
C VAL A 14 4.78 -11.26 15.48
N LEU A 15 5.59 -12.19 16.00
CA LEU A 15 7.04 -12.26 15.70
C LEU A 15 7.50 -13.59 15.09
N PHE A 16 6.59 -14.47 14.67
CA PHE A 16 6.93 -15.68 13.90
C PHE A 16 6.75 -15.47 12.40
N ALA A 17 7.86 -15.41 11.67
CA ALA A 17 7.90 -15.39 10.21
C ALA A 17 8.44 -16.72 9.64
N CYS A 18 7.78 -17.32 8.64
CA CYS A 18 8.21 -18.52 7.94
C CYS A 18 7.32 -18.86 6.72
N ALA A 19 7.73 -18.38 5.54
CA ALA A 19 7.38 -18.97 4.24
C ALA A 19 8.50 -18.68 3.22
N THR A 20 8.62 -19.47 2.16
CA THR A 20 9.87 -19.84 1.47
C THR A 20 10.33 -18.98 0.30
N TRP A 21 10.03 -17.68 0.24
CA TRP A 21 10.53 -16.82 -0.85
C TRP A 21 10.98 -15.46 -0.32
N ALA A 22 12.26 -15.14 -0.50
CA ALA A 22 12.85 -13.87 -0.11
C ALA A 22 13.47 -13.21 -1.36
N GLN A 23 12.90 -12.08 -1.76
CA GLN A 23 13.51 -11.16 -2.70
C GLN A 23 13.52 -9.78 -2.03
N ASP A 24 14.58 -9.51 -1.27
CA ASP A 24 14.90 -8.15 -0.81
C ASP A 24 15.58 -7.47 -2.02
N ASP A 25 14.84 -6.63 -2.73
CA ASP A 25 15.41 -5.65 -3.66
C ASP A 25 15.83 -4.41 -2.84
N GLU A 26 16.96 -4.55 -2.12
CA GLU A 26 17.70 -3.37 -1.70
C GLU A 26 18.38 -2.74 -2.93
N ASN A 27 18.46 -1.41 -2.97
CA ASN A 27 19.15 -0.71 -4.05
C ASN A 27 20.65 -1.11 -4.02
N ASP A 28 21.16 -1.67 -5.12
CA ASP A 28 22.52 -2.26 -5.17
C ASP A 28 23.67 -1.23 -5.23
N GLY A 29 23.36 0.07 -5.44
CA GLY A 29 24.32 1.18 -5.56
C GLY A 29 24.27 2.22 -4.42
N GLY A 30 25.18 3.20 -4.43
CA GLY A 30 25.31 4.27 -3.45
C GLY A 30 24.37 5.47 -3.64
N LEU A 31 23.37 5.35 -4.53
CA LEU A 31 22.34 6.38 -4.73
C LEU A 31 21.55 6.64 -3.45
N ARG A 32 21.36 7.92 -3.12
CA ARG A 32 20.50 8.32 -1.99
C ARG A 32 19.05 7.98 -2.32
N THR A 33 18.37 7.33 -1.40
CA THR A 33 16.97 6.94 -1.58
C THR A 33 16.06 8.01 -0.94
N PRO A 34 15.10 8.61 -1.68
CA PRO A 34 14.03 9.42 -1.11
C PRO A 34 13.38 8.74 0.08
N THR A 35 13.21 9.48 1.17
CA THR A 35 12.67 9.00 2.44
C THR A 35 11.19 9.34 2.50
N ARG A 36 10.32 8.33 2.59
CA ARG A 36 8.88 8.55 2.75
C ARG A 36 8.59 9.25 4.07
N LEU A 37 7.76 10.28 4.06
CA LEU A 37 7.34 11.03 5.25
C LEU A 37 5.95 10.65 5.73
N THR A 38 5.04 10.31 4.81
CA THR A 38 3.66 9.93 5.14
C THR A 38 3.52 8.43 5.34
N VAL A 39 2.62 8.02 6.22
CA VAL A 39 2.32 6.61 6.51
C VAL A 39 0.79 6.42 6.57
N GLY A 40 0.29 5.22 6.31
CA GLY A 40 -1.14 4.90 6.40
C GLY A 40 -1.78 4.52 5.07
N MET A 41 -3.08 4.25 5.12
CA MET A 41 -3.89 3.91 3.95
C MET A 41 -4.41 5.18 3.27
N GLY A 42 -4.46 5.17 1.93
CA GLY A 42 -4.84 6.32 1.11
C GLY A 42 -3.64 6.97 0.41
N ASP A 43 -3.96 7.81 -0.57
CA ASP A 43 -3.00 8.64 -1.27
C ASP A 43 -2.70 9.88 -0.43
N HIS A 44 -1.43 10.22 -0.35
CA HIS A 44 -0.90 11.38 0.33
C HIS A 44 -0.12 12.26 -0.62
N PHE A 45 -0.53 13.52 -0.76
CA PHE A 45 0.03 14.40 -1.79
C PHE A 45 0.07 15.87 -1.35
N LEU A 46 0.78 16.69 -2.15
CA LEU A 46 0.97 18.13 -1.94
C LEU A 46 1.55 18.45 -0.54
N GLY A 47 2.55 17.67 -0.11
CA GLY A 47 3.18 17.82 1.21
C GLY A 47 4.17 18.99 1.30
N GLN A 48 4.16 19.70 2.43
CA GLN A 48 5.11 20.77 2.75
C GLN A 48 5.52 20.74 4.23
N LEU A 49 6.78 21.03 4.53
CA LEU A 49 7.25 21.20 5.91
C LEU A 49 6.97 22.60 6.45
N GLU A 50 6.55 22.67 7.71
CA GLU A 50 6.60 23.93 8.48
C GLU A 50 8.03 24.48 8.52
N PRO A 51 8.23 25.81 8.70
CA PRO A 51 9.56 26.42 8.68
C PRO A 51 10.57 25.82 9.67
N ASP A 52 10.09 25.22 10.77
CA ASP A 52 10.92 24.55 11.78
C ASP A 52 11.35 23.11 11.39
N GLY A 53 10.82 22.58 10.29
CA GLY A 53 11.06 21.22 9.79
C GLY A 53 10.46 20.11 10.65
N LYS A 54 9.65 20.42 11.67
CA LYS A 54 9.14 19.43 12.63
C LYS A 54 7.78 18.86 12.26
N ARG A 55 6.99 19.59 11.48
CA ARG A 55 5.66 19.15 11.04
C ARG A 55 5.53 19.18 9.53
N LEU A 56 4.88 18.14 9.00
CA LEU A 56 4.47 18.03 7.62
C LEU A 56 2.98 18.36 7.51
N ILE A 57 2.60 19.25 6.61
CA ILE A 57 1.22 19.45 6.17
C ILE A 57 1.03 18.80 4.81
N PHE A 58 -0.02 17.99 4.62
CA PHE A 58 -0.28 17.26 3.38
C PHE A 58 -1.77 16.97 3.20
N VAL A 59 -2.18 16.59 1.99
CA VAL A 59 -3.56 16.15 1.68
C VAL A 59 -3.62 14.62 1.75
N SER A 60 -4.70 14.07 2.31
CA SER A 60 -5.00 12.63 2.31
C SER A 60 -6.43 12.37 1.86
N ASN A 61 -6.64 11.35 1.02
CA ASN A 61 -7.96 10.87 0.61
C ASN A 61 -8.46 9.65 1.41
N ARG A 62 -7.87 9.38 2.59
CA ARG A 62 -8.14 8.18 3.38
C ARG A 62 -9.58 8.01 3.87
N ASN A 63 -10.39 9.08 3.90
CA ASN A 63 -11.74 9.10 4.45
C ASN A 63 -12.81 9.41 3.38
N ILE A 64 -12.65 8.90 2.15
CA ILE A 64 -13.53 9.14 0.97
C ILE A 64 -13.40 10.57 0.41
N ALA A 65 -13.39 11.59 1.27
CA ALA A 65 -13.12 12.98 0.92
C ALA A 65 -11.61 13.31 1.03
N THR A 66 -11.15 14.31 0.28
CA THR A 66 -9.78 14.84 0.45
C THR A 66 -9.72 15.80 1.64
N GLU A 67 -8.81 15.53 2.57
CA GLU A 67 -8.66 16.27 3.82
C GLU A 67 -7.20 16.69 4.03
N ILE A 68 -6.97 17.83 4.70
CA ILE A 68 -5.62 18.29 5.05
C ILE A 68 -5.22 17.77 6.43
N TYR A 69 -4.01 17.23 6.54
CA TYR A 69 -3.43 16.69 7.76
C TYR A 69 -2.14 17.41 8.13
N ALA A 70 -1.87 17.52 9.42
CA ALA A 70 -0.57 17.88 9.98
C ALA A 70 0.02 16.68 10.71
N GLN A 71 1.27 16.31 10.41
CA GLN A 71 1.97 15.19 11.04
C GLN A 71 3.30 15.66 11.63
N GLU A 72 3.54 15.35 12.91
CA GLU A 72 4.86 15.57 13.53
C GLU A 72 5.89 14.56 12.99
N LEU A 73 7.08 14.96 12.55
CA LEU A 73 8.03 14.00 11.97
C LEU A 73 8.68 13.07 13.00
N GLU A 74 9.04 13.59 14.18
CA GLU A 74 9.65 12.77 15.24
C GLU A 74 8.62 11.89 15.96
N GLY A 75 7.42 12.44 16.16
CA GLY A 75 6.32 11.85 16.94
C GLY A 75 5.22 11.18 16.10
N GLY A 76 5.19 11.38 14.78
CA GLY A 76 4.20 10.93 13.74
C GLY A 76 2.78 10.93 14.16
N ARG A 77 2.49 11.76 15.15
CA ARG A 77 1.15 12.09 15.53
C ARG A 77 0.59 12.89 14.38
N GLU A 78 -0.32 12.27 13.66
CA GLU A 78 -1.11 12.92 12.64
C GLU A 78 -2.34 13.57 13.30
N ARG A 79 -2.67 14.77 12.85
CA ARG A 79 -3.85 15.50 13.26
C ARG A 79 -4.51 16.03 12.00
N ARG A 80 -5.75 15.61 11.77
CA ARG A 80 -6.60 16.20 10.74
C ARG A 80 -6.80 17.69 11.04
N LEU A 81 -6.52 18.56 10.06
CA LEU A 81 -6.78 20.00 10.11
C LEU A 81 -8.11 20.28 9.42
N PHE A 82 -9.25 19.90 10.02
CA PHE A 82 -10.56 20.03 9.37
C PHE A 82 -11.45 21.13 9.95
N ASP A 83 -12.35 21.56 9.07
CA ASP A 83 -13.66 22.18 9.23
C ASP A 83 -14.66 21.17 8.60
N GLU A 84 -15.85 20.99 9.13
CA GLU A 84 -16.70 19.79 8.94
C GLU A 84 -17.11 19.48 7.47
N GLY A 85 -16.81 18.26 6.98
CA GLY A 85 -17.58 17.57 5.93
C GLY A 85 -17.35 17.92 4.45
N ALA A 86 -16.25 18.59 4.08
CA ALA A 86 -16.00 19.02 2.70
C ALA A 86 -14.61 18.65 2.16
N ASP A 87 -14.50 18.51 0.84
CA ASP A 87 -13.24 18.35 0.14
C ASP A 87 -12.38 19.62 0.26
N VAL A 88 -11.11 19.44 0.63
CA VAL A 88 -10.10 20.50 0.68
C VAL A 88 -8.82 20.08 -0.02
N THR A 89 -8.21 21.01 -0.76
CA THR A 89 -7.02 20.75 -1.58
C THR A 89 -6.02 21.92 -1.54
N TRP A 90 -4.88 21.74 -2.21
CA TRP A 90 -3.87 22.78 -2.45
C TRP A 90 -3.35 23.54 -1.21
N PRO A 91 -2.94 22.85 -0.13
CA PRO A 91 -2.42 23.52 1.06
C PRO A 91 -1.09 24.23 0.77
N ARG A 92 -0.93 25.48 1.23
CA ARG A 92 0.37 26.19 1.28
C ARG A 92 0.54 26.98 2.58
N ILE A 93 1.68 26.78 3.21
CA ILE A 93 2.07 27.49 4.44
C ILE A 93 2.63 28.86 4.06
N SER A 94 2.23 29.89 4.78
CA SER A 94 2.77 31.24 4.61
C SER A 94 4.29 31.26 4.87
N PRO A 95 5.06 32.16 4.23
CA PRO A 95 6.50 32.23 4.44
C PRO A 95 6.92 32.40 5.90
N ASP A 96 6.07 33.03 6.72
CA ASP A 96 6.26 33.23 8.16
C ASP A 96 5.77 32.06 9.04
N GLY A 97 5.16 31.03 8.46
CA GLY A 97 4.66 29.84 9.15
C GLY A 97 3.37 30.02 9.94
N LYS A 98 2.72 31.18 9.89
CA LYS A 98 1.56 31.51 10.74
C LYS A 98 0.21 31.21 10.11
N GLN A 99 0.14 31.04 8.79
CA GLN A 99 -1.11 30.86 8.07
C GLN A 99 -1.00 29.70 7.08
N LEU A 100 -2.13 29.04 6.86
CA LEU A 100 -2.33 28.01 5.86
C LEU A 100 -3.38 28.52 4.87
N LEU A 101 -3.00 28.64 3.59
CA LEU A 101 -3.98 28.75 2.51
C LEU A 101 -4.36 27.36 2.01
N TYR A 102 -5.59 27.22 1.50
CA TYR A 102 -6.12 26.00 0.90
C TYR A 102 -7.35 26.34 0.04
N ILE A 103 -7.73 25.42 -0.84
CA ILE A 103 -8.96 25.51 -1.63
C ILE A 103 -10.02 24.64 -0.95
N SER A 104 -11.21 25.20 -0.70
CA SER A 104 -12.33 24.51 -0.05
C SER A 104 -13.53 24.39 -0.98
N PHE A 105 -14.11 23.19 -1.04
CA PHE A 105 -15.33 22.90 -1.80
C PHE A 105 -16.59 22.87 -0.92
N ARG A 106 -16.50 23.38 0.33
CA ARG A 106 -17.60 23.32 1.31
C ARG A 106 -18.81 24.15 0.87
N ASP A 107 -18.56 25.42 0.61
CA ASP A 107 -19.63 26.41 0.39
C ASP A 107 -19.87 26.65 -1.11
N GLN A 108 -18.84 26.39 -1.95
CA GLN A 108 -18.88 26.56 -3.39
C GLN A 108 -18.26 25.36 -4.10
N ALA A 109 -19.05 24.68 -4.94
CA ALA A 109 -18.60 23.51 -5.71
C ALA A 109 -17.47 23.83 -6.71
N GLY A 110 -17.29 25.10 -7.08
CA GLY A 110 -16.18 25.57 -7.92
C GLY A 110 -14.83 25.67 -7.20
N GLY A 111 -14.81 25.53 -5.87
CA GLY A 111 -13.62 25.69 -5.03
C GLY A 111 -13.34 27.15 -4.67
N GLN A 112 -13.22 27.42 -3.38
CA GLN A 112 -12.99 28.75 -2.82
C GLN A 112 -11.60 28.86 -2.18
N LEU A 113 -10.88 29.95 -2.42
CA LEU A 113 -9.62 30.23 -1.71
C LEU A 113 -9.91 30.59 -0.25
N CYS A 114 -9.31 29.86 0.68
CA CYS A 114 -9.45 30.06 2.12
C CYS A 114 -8.09 30.16 2.80
N VAL A 115 -8.04 30.93 3.89
CA VAL A 115 -6.87 31.09 4.77
C VAL A 115 -7.28 30.82 6.22
N ARG A 116 -6.42 30.12 6.95
CA ARG A 116 -6.58 29.82 8.38
C ARG A 116 -5.27 30.06 9.13
N ASN A 117 -5.35 30.46 10.40
CA ASN A 117 -4.18 30.61 11.26
C ASN A 117 -3.64 29.24 11.74
N LEU A 118 -2.32 29.13 11.95
CA LEU A 118 -1.64 27.97 12.56
C LEU A 118 -1.05 28.36 13.93
N PRO A 119 -1.06 27.48 14.96
CA PRO A 119 -1.59 26.11 14.99
C PRO A 119 -3.08 25.98 15.43
N ALA A 120 -3.70 27.09 15.88
CA ALA A 120 -5.05 27.17 16.43
C ALA A 120 -6.16 27.13 15.34
N ALA A 121 -7.41 26.84 15.72
CA ALA A 121 -8.44 26.38 14.79
C ALA A 121 -9.58 27.33 14.44
N ASP A 122 -9.58 28.57 14.94
CA ASP A 122 -10.89 29.20 15.15
C ASP A 122 -11.30 30.25 14.10
N GLU A 123 -10.42 30.65 13.17
CA GLU A 123 -10.75 31.68 12.18
C GLU A 123 -10.36 31.26 10.75
N ARG A 124 -11.36 30.78 9.99
CA ARG A 124 -11.31 30.58 8.53
C ARG A 124 -11.80 31.86 7.87
N ARG A 125 -11.04 32.38 6.90
CA ARG A 125 -11.44 33.48 6.03
C ARG A 125 -11.37 33.01 4.59
N CYS A 126 -12.40 33.24 3.79
CA CYS A 126 -12.41 32.84 2.39
C CYS A 126 -12.77 34.01 1.48
N LEU A 127 -12.31 33.91 0.24
CA LEU A 127 -12.62 34.90 -0.80
C LEU A 127 -14.07 34.72 -1.25
N GLU A 128 -14.93 35.71 -1.00
CA GLU A 128 -16.38 35.62 -1.27
C GLU A 128 -16.75 35.68 -2.76
N GLU A 129 -15.86 36.22 -3.61
CA GLU A 129 -16.11 36.36 -5.05
C GLU A 129 -16.35 34.99 -5.73
N GLU A 130 -17.40 34.89 -6.55
CA GLU A 130 -17.73 33.69 -7.33
C GLU A 130 -16.68 33.45 -8.43
N SER A 131 -15.60 32.76 -8.10
CA SER A 131 -14.61 32.26 -9.05
C SER A 131 -14.15 30.86 -8.65
N SER A 132 -13.91 29.99 -9.63
CA SER A 132 -13.42 28.63 -9.36
C SER A 132 -11.91 28.67 -9.14
N ALA A 133 -11.48 28.57 -7.88
CA ALA A 133 -10.06 28.54 -7.52
C ALA A 133 -9.44 27.20 -7.96
N VAL A 134 -8.29 27.27 -8.67
CA VAL A 134 -7.60 26.08 -9.20
C VAL A 134 -6.27 25.86 -8.48
N GLN A 135 -5.48 26.92 -8.31
CA GLN A 135 -4.19 26.89 -7.64
C GLN A 135 -3.95 28.21 -6.91
N ALA A 136 -3.21 28.17 -5.81
CA ALA A 136 -2.81 29.38 -5.10
C ALA A 136 -1.43 29.22 -4.47
N GLU A 137 -0.64 30.29 -4.48
CA GLU A 137 0.71 30.34 -3.91
C GLU A 137 0.92 31.66 -3.15
N TRP A 138 1.68 31.64 -2.06
CA TRP A 138 2.03 32.85 -1.33
C TRP A 138 3.03 33.70 -2.14
N ILE A 139 2.76 35.00 -2.24
CA ILE A 139 3.71 36.01 -2.73
C ILE A 139 4.59 36.45 -1.56
N ASP A 140 3.95 36.78 -0.44
CA ASP A 140 4.57 37.12 0.84
C ASP A 140 3.62 36.74 1.99
N ALA A 141 3.86 37.21 3.22
CA ALA A 141 3.00 36.87 4.36
C ALA A 141 1.58 37.50 4.33
N SER A 142 1.30 38.39 3.36
CA SER A 142 0.07 39.17 3.24
C SER A 142 -0.57 39.14 1.85
N HIS A 143 0.09 38.57 0.85
CA HIS A 143 -0.41 38.52 -0.53
C HIS A 143 -0.32 37.09 -1.10
N VAL A 144 -1.33 36.70 -1.88
CA VAL A 144 -1.43 35.39 -2.54
C VAL A 144 -1.61 35.57 -4.05
N ALA A 145 -0.94 34.76 -4.86
CA ALA A 145 -1.20 34.60 -6.28
C ALA A 145 -2.27 33.51 -6.45
N LEU A 146 -3.43 33.86 -6.99
CA LEU A 146 -4.56 32.97 -7.20
C LEU A 146 -4.75 32.74 -8.70
N VAL A 147 -4.73 31.46 -9.11
CA VAL A 147 -5.18 31.02 -10.43
C VAL A 147 -6.64 30.61 -10.31
N SER A 148 -7.52 31.31 -11.01
CA SER A 148 -8.96 31.01 -11.03
C SER A 148 -9.55 31.06 -12.43
N ARG A 149 -10.77 30.55 -12.58
CA ARG A 149 -11.57 30.64 -13.81
C ARG A 149 -13.02 30.96 -13.50
N ALA A 150 -13.66 31.69 -14.42
CA ALA A 150 -15.07 32.06 -14.29
C ALA A 150 -16.03 30.88 -14.56
N ALA A 151 -15.65 29.96 -15.44
CA ALA A 151 -16.41 28.76 -15.77
C ALA A 151 -15.46 27.57 -15.97
N ILE A 152 -15.97 26.34 -15.92
CA ILE A 152 -15.17 25.11 -16.13
C ILE A 152 -14.40 25.16 -17.46
N GLN A 153 -15.03 25.73 -18.50
CA GLN A 153 -14.44 25.96 -19.83
C GLN A 153 -13.97 27.42 -20.03
N GLY A 154 -13.68 28.17 -18.97
CA GLY A 154 -13.09 29.51 -19.06
C GLY A 154 -11.56 29.46 -19.14
N ASP A 155 -10.96 30.58 -19.56
CA ASP A 155 -9.51 30.74 -19.43
C ASP A 155 -9.11 30.82 -17.94
N LEU A 156 -7.87 30.43 -17.65
CA LEU A 156 -7.27 30.67 -16.35
C LEU A 156 -6.78 32.12 -16.28
N HIS A 157 -7.07 32.79 -15.17
CA HIS A 157 -6.61 34.15 -14.88
C HIS A 157 -5.77 34.14 -13.62
N LEU A 158 -4.75 35.00 -13.58
CA LEU A 158 -3.91 35.19 -12.40
C LEU A 158 -4.29 36.49 -11.70
N SER A 159 -4.72 36.37 -10.45
CA SER A 159 -5.09 37.47 -9.58
C SER A 159 -4.19 37.53 -8.36
N ARG A 160 -3.91 38.74 -7.87
CA ARG A 160 -3.33 38.95 -6.55
C ARG A 160 -4.44 39.11 -5.53
N VAL A 161 -4.40 38.31 -4.47
CA VAL A 161 -5.31 38.38 -3.34
C VAL A 161 -4.61 39.03 -2.15
N ASP A 162 -5.19 40.12 -1.65
CA ASP A 162 -4.72 40.81 -0.44
C ASP A 162 -5.32 40.07 0.79
N VAL A 163 -4.47 39.53 1.67
CA VAL A 163 -4.86 38.75 2.88
C VAL A 163 -4.91 39.69 4.10
N ALA A 164 -5.93 40.54 4.14
CA ALA A 164 -6.22 41.42 5.27
C ALA A 164 -7.33 40.81 6.16
N HIS A 165 -8.08 41.63 6.91
CA HIS A 165 -9.28 41.17 7.63
C HIS A 165 -10.29 40.50 6.69
N THR A 166 -10.45 41.05 5.49
CA THR A 166 -11.20 40.44 4.38
C THR A 166 -10.24 40.10 3.24
N LEU A 167 -10.53 39.01 2.51
CA LEU A 167 -9.81 38.67 1.29
C LEU A 167 -10.41 39.48 0.13
N SER A 168 -9.56 40.05 -0.71
CA SER A 168 -9.98 40.74 -1.94
C SER A 168 -9.02 40.45 -3.07
N ALA A 169 -9.55 40.19 -4.27
CA ALA A 169 -8.75 39.84 -5.45
C ALA A 169 -8.65 41.01 -6.42
N LYS A 170 -7.49 41.15 -7.07
CA LYS A 170 -7.25 42.10 -8.17
C LYS A 170 -6.50 41.38 -9.30
N PRO A 171 -6.83 41.62 -10.58
CA PRO A 171 -6.08 41.03 -11.69
C PRO A 171 -4.59 41.36 -11.59
N LEU A 172 -3.73 40.34 -11.68
CA LEU A 172 -2.28 40.48 -11.70
C LEU A 172 -1.74 40.35 -13.13
N LEU A 173 -2.26 39.36 -13.87
CA LEU A 173 -1.89 39.10 -15.25
C LEU A 173 -3.08 38.50 -16.01
N GLU A 174 -3.53 39.18 -17.07
CA GLU A 174 -4.55 38.68 -18.00
C GLU A 174 -3.90 37.78 -19.06
N ARG A 175 -3.48 36.58 -18.64
CA ARG A 175 -2.97 35.52 -19.52
C ARG A 175 -3.44 34.15 -19.03
N ASN A 176 -3.71 33.28 -19.99
CA ASN A 176 -4.02 31.88 -19.72
C ASN A 176 -2.74 31.15 -19.30
N LEU A 177 -2.68 30.71 -18.04
CA LEU A 177 -1.48 30.11 -17.44
C LEU A 177 -1.82 29.17 -16.28
N THR A 178 -0.86 28.33 -15.90
CA THR A 178 -0.91 27.48 -14.71
C THR A 178 0.44 27.43 -13.99
N SER A 179 0.45 26.90 -12.78
CA SER A 179 1.61 26.65 -11.93
C SER A 179 2.51 27.89 -11.74
N PRO A 180 1.96 29.04 -11.30
CA PRO A 180 2.77 30.22 -11.03
C PRO A 180 3.66 30.02 -9.80
N THR A 181 4.88 30.52 -9.85
CA THR A 181 5.79 30.60 -8.71
C THR A 181 6.52 31.94 -8.69
N LEU A 182 6.79 32.46 -7.50
CA LEU A 182 7.49 33.73 -7.34
C LEU A 182 8.88 33.52 -6.75
N SER A 183 9.83 34.34 -7.20
CA SER A 183 11.15 34.39 -6.58
C SER A 183 11.05 34.89 -5.14
N PRO A 184 11.93 34.44 -4.21
CA PRO A 184 11.88 34.87 -2.81
C PRO A 184 12.01 36.38 -2.58
N ASP A 185 12.59 37.11 -3.54
CA ASP A 185 12.70 38.57 -3.53
C ASP A 185 11.46 39.28 -4.13
N GLY A 186 10.46 38.54 -4.61
CA GLY A 186 9.22 39.05 -5.19
C GLY A 186 9.34 39.67 -6.59
N ARG A 187 10.52 39.62 -7.22
CA ARG A 187 10.79 40.33 -8.49
C ARG A 187 10.36 39.56 -9.73
N TRP A 188 10.41 38.23 -9.67
CA TRP A 188 10.14 37.35 -10.81
C TRP A 188 8.93 36.46 -10.55
N LEU A 189 8.08 36.34 -11.56
CA LEU A 189 7.02 35.34 -11.66
C LEU A 189 7.41 34.36 -12.77
N VAL A 190 7.46 33.07 -12.47
CA VAL A 190 7.65 32.01 -13.47
C VAL A 190 6.40 31.15 -13.52
N TYR A 191 5.90 30.83 -14.71
CA TYR A 191 4.68 30.04 -14.89
C TYR A 191 4.73 29.19 -16.16
N VAL A 192 3.76 28.27 -16.29
CA VAL A 192 3.52 27.48 -17.51
C VAL A 192 2.40 28.16 -18.31
N PRO A 193 2.67 28.65 -19.54
CA PRO A 193 1.63 29.21 -20.40
C PRO A 193 0.63 28.13 -20.83
N ILE A 194 -0.62 28.52 -21.07
CA ILE A 194 -1.63 27.64 -21.68
C ILE A 194 -1.97 28.17 -23.08
N GLU A 195 -1.69 27.35 -24.08
CA GLU A 195 -1.91 27.65 -25.49
C GLU A 195 -3.22 27.02 -25.99
N ARG A 196 -3.94 27.72 -26.87
CA ARG A 196 -5.13 27.16 -27.54
C ARG A 196 -4.74 26.56 -28.89
N ALA A 197 -4.92 25.26 -29.05
CA ALA A 197 -4.72 24.54 -30.31
C ALA A 197 -5.73 24.97 -31.39
N VAL A 198 -6.97 25.32 -30.99
CA VAL A 198 -8.02 25.81 -31.88
C VAL A 198 -8.67 27.06 -31.25
N PRO A 199 -8.49 28.27 -31.81
CA PRO A 199 -9.01 29.50 -31.22
C PRO A 199 -10.53 29.53 -31.00
N GLN A 200 -11.27 28.77 -31.82
CA GLN A 200 -12.74 28.72 -31.84
C GLN A 200 -13.35 27.69 -30.87
N VAL A 201 -12.54 26.80 -30.29
CA VAL A 201 -13.02 25.76 -29.35
C VAL A 201 -12.66 26.19 -27.92
N GLY A 202 -13.60 26.02 -27.00
CA GLY A 202 -13.40 26.35 -25.59
C GLY A 202 -12.20 25.59 -24.97
N PRO A 203 -11.52 26.17 -23.97
CA PRO A 203 -10.28 25.65 -23.41
C PRO A 203 -10.37 24.22 -22.86
N GLY A 204 -11.56 23.74 -22.50
CA GLY A 204 -11.75 22.36 -22.02
C GLY A 204 -11.36 21.24 -23.01
N PHE A 205 -11.28 21.52 -24.31
CA PHE A 205 -10.97 20.50 -25.33
C PHE A 205 -9.75 20.84 -26.21
N ALA A 206 -9.29 22.09 -26.19
CA ALA A 206 -8.24 22.57 -27.09
C ALA A 206 -7.15 23.40 -26.38
N ALA A 207 -7.18 23.55 -25.06
CA ALA A 207 -6.09 24.19 -24.32
C ALA A 207 -5.03 23.16 -23.94
N ARG A 208 -3.76 23.48 -24.15
CA ARG A 208 -2.62 22.65 -23.77
C ARG A 208 -1.58 23.49 -23.05
N ALA A 209 -0.99 22.95 -22.00
CA ALA A 209 0.17 23.57 -21.38
C ALA A 209 1.30 23.66 -22.43
N ALA A 210 1.98 24.80 -22.48
CA ALA A 210 3.10 24.99 -23.40
C ALA A 210 4.28 24.10 -23.00
N ARG A 211 5.16 23.78 -23.96
CA ARG A 211 6.37 22.99 -23.72
C ARG A 211 7.51 23.77 -23.04
N HIS A 212 7.29 25.05 -22.73
CA HIS A 212 8.28 25.95 -22.15
C HIS A 212 7.66 26.70 -20.96
N LEU A 213 8.51 27.34 -20.16
CA LEU A 213 8.10 28.24 -19.09
C LEU A 213 8.15 29.70 -19.60
N GLU A 214 7.43 30.61 -18.96
CA GLU A 214 7.60 32.05 -19.16
C GLU A 214 8.00 32.70 -17.83
N ALA A 215 8.95 33.63 -17.87
CA ALA A 215 9.38 34.45 -16.74
C ALA A 215 8.96 35.91 -16.95
N LEU A 216 8.30 36.50 -15.96
CA LEU A 216 7.80 37.87 -15.99
C LEU A 216 8.40 38.69 -14.84
N ARG A 217 8.76 39.94 -15.12
CA ARG A 217 9.15 40.92 -14.11
C ARG A 217 7.92 41.54 -13.47
N LEU A 218 7.70 41.28 -12.18
CA LEU A 218 6.58 41.85 -11.42
C LEU A 218 6.87 43.24 -10.87
N ASP A 219 8.13 43.56 -10.61
CA ASP A 219 8.58 44.88 -10.15
C ASP A 219 8.62 45.93 -11.29
N ARG A 220 8.34 45.53 -12.54
CA ARG A 220 8.27 46.40 -13.72
C ARG A 220 6.90 46.27 -14.41
N PRO A 221 5.95 47.19 -14.14
CA PRO A 221 4.65 47.18 -14.81
C PRO A 221 4.79 47.22 -16.33
N GLY A 222 4.08 46.34 -17.03
CA GLY A 222 4.10 46.26 -18.50
C GLY A 222 5.31 45.52 -19.11
N ALA A 223 6.16 44.89 -18.29
CA ALA A 223 7.22 44.02 -18.82
C ALA A 223 6.64 42.88 -19.66
N ALA A 224 7.31 42.54 -20.76
CA ALA A 224 6.95 41.38 -21.57
C ALA A 224 7.46 40.09 -20.90
N PRO A 225 6.71 38.98 -20.96
CA PRO A 225 7.20 37.68 -20.55
C PRO A 225 8.40 37.23 -21.39
N ILE A 226 9.38 36.60 -20.74
CA ILE A 226 10.60 36.07 -21.33
C ILE A 226 10.45 34.55 -21.43
N PRO A 227 10.46 33.95 -22.63
CA PRO A 227 10.42 32.51 -22.78
C PRO A 227 11.64 31.84 -22.16
N LEU A 228 11.39 30.85 -21.30
CA LEU A 228 12.37 30.00 -20.65
C LEU A 228 12.21 28.58 -21.21
N ALA A 229 12.82 28.34 -22.36
CA ALA A 229 12.89 27.03 -22.99
C ALA A 229 14.13 26.27 -22.49
N LEU A 230 13.92 25.28 -21.64
CA LEU A 230 15.00 24.46 -21.08
C LEU A 230 15.42 23.39 -22.09
N ASP A 231 16.73 23.10 -22.17
CA ASP A 231 17.27 22.02 -23.00
C ASP A 231 17.02 20.63 -22.37
N LEU A 232 15.74 20.26 -22.31
CA LEU A 232 15.22 19.02 -21.74
C LEU A 232 14.21 18.36 -22.70
N PRO A 233 14.12 17.02 -22.71
CA PRO A 233 13.12 16.30 -23.50
C PRO A 233 11.73 16.34 -22.88
N GLY A 234 10.68 16.38 -23.72
CA GLY A 234 9.29 16.30 -23.28
C GLY A 234 8.71 17.65 -22.85
N GLN A 235 7.92 17.67 -21.77
CA GLN A 235 7.30 18.89 -21.25
C GLN A 235 7.81 19.26 -19.84
N THR A 236 8.16 20.54 -19.66
CA THR A 236 8.49 21.10 -18.34
C THR A 236 7.24 21.70 -17.70
N GLY A 237 7.00 21.41 -16.43
CA GLY A 237 5.90 21.96 -15.66
C GLY A 237 6.21 22.13 -14.17
N GLN A 238 5.22 22.63 -13.43
CA GLN A 238 5.24 22.78 -11.96
C GLN A 238 6.52 23.46 -11.42
N PRO A 239 6.93 24.64 -11.93
CA PRO A 239 8.12 25.33 -11.46
C PRO A 239 7.94 25.82 -10.01
N VAL A 240 8.98 25.69 -9.18
CA VAL A 240 9.00 26.20 -7.80
C VAL A 240 10.39 26.74 -7.46
N PHE A 241 10.47 27.98 -6.99
CA PHE A 241 11.75 28.58 -6.57
C PHE A 241 12.34 27.91 -5.34
N ALA A 242 13.65 27.69 -5.36
CA ALA A 242 14.41 27.40 -4.16
C ALA A 242 14.32 28.56 -3.17
N ARG A 243 14.34 28.27 -1.85
CA ARG A 243 14.20 29.30 -0.81
C ARG A 243 15.30 30.36 -0.83
N ASP A 244 16.47 30.02 -1.38
CA ASP A 244 17.60 30.94 -1.55
C ASP A 244 17.54 31.80 -2.82
N GLY A 245 16.56 31.56 -3.70
CA GLY A 245 16.37 32.28 -4.95
C GLY A 245 17.44 32.01 -6.01
N ARG A 246 18.29 30.99 -5.84
CA ARG A 246 19.40 30.68 -6.76
C ARG A 246 19.08 29.57 -7.77
N SER A 247 17.95 28.89 -7.59
CA SER A 247 17.55 27.79 -8.45
C SER A 247 16.03 27.69 -8.55
N LEU A 248 15.59 27.09 -9.64
CA LEU A 248 14.21 26.68 -9.87
C LEU A 248 14.14 25.16 -9.88
N TYR A 249 13.26 24.58 -9.09
CA TYR A 249 12.89 23.17 -9.20
C TYR A 249 11.77 23.05 -10.21
N VAL A 250 11.85 22.08 -11.12
CA VAL A 250 10.84 21.84 -12.15
C VAL A 250 10.56 20.35 -12.25
N VAL A 251 9.37 20.01 -12.74
CA VAL A 251 9.00 18.64 -13.11
C VAL A 251 9.10 18.50 -14.61
N GLN A 252 9.74 17.42 -15.07
CA GLN A 252 9.86 17.07 -16.47
C GLN A 252 9.07 15.79 -16.75
N PHE A 253 8.19 15.85 -17.75
CA PHE A 253 7.38 14.74 -18.24
C PHE A 253 7.98 14.26 -19.57
N PHE A 254 8.52 13.04 -19.61
CA PHE A 254 9.29 12.55 -20.77
C PHE A 254 8.45 11.89 -21.86
N THR A 255 7.32 11.29 -21.49
CA THR A 255 6.51 10.43 -22.36
C THR A 255 5.03 10.48 -21.96
N ASP A 256 4.18 10.07 -22.88
CA ASP A 256 2.75 9.80 -22.67
C ASP A 256 2.60 8.42 -22.00
N SER A 257 2.66 8.46 -20.68
CA SER A 257 2.60 7.31 -19.78
C SER A 257 1.18 6.86 -19.46
N ASN A 258 0.18 7.73 -19.65
CA ASN A 258 -1.24 7.41 -19.44
C ASN A 258 -1.95 6.95 -20.74
N GLY A 259 -1.33 7.16 -21.90
CA GLY A 259 -1.83 6.73 -23.21
C GLY A 259 -2.85 7.68 -23.85
N ASP A 260 -2.90 8.95 -23.44
CA ASP A 260 -3.87 9.95 -23.95
C ASP A 260 -3.37 10.76 -25.16
N GLU A 261 -2.19 10.40 -25.69
CA GLU A 261 -1.51 11.02 -26.83
C GLU A 261 -0.95 12.43 -26.56
N VAL A 262 -0.98 12.91 -25.31
CA VAL A 262 -0.47 14.21 -24.91
C VAL A 262 0.50 14.06 -23.74
N ILE A 263 1.77 14.42 -23.96
CA ILE A 263 2.71 14.53 -22.83
C ILE A 263 2.28 15.73 -21.99
N ASP A 264 1.79 15.51 -20.77
CA ASP A 264 1.38 16.57 -19.85
C ASP A 264 1.60 16.25 -18.35
N ALA A 265 1.01 17.06 -17.46
CA ALA A 265 1.17 16.91 -16.02
C ALA A 265 0.42 15.71 -15.41
N SER A 266 -0.26 14.91 -16.23
CA SER A 266 -0.88 13.64 -15.87
C SER A 266 0.09 12.45 -16.07
N ASP A 267 1.28 12.72 -16.61
CA ASP A 267 2.31 11.73 -16.89
C ASP A 267 3.35 11.57 -15.78
N SER A 268 4.18 10.53 -15.94
CA SER A 268 5.27 10.26 -14.99
C SER A 268 6.29 11.41 -14.90
N GLY A 269 6.32 12.07 -13.75
CA GLY A 269 7.16 13.23 -13.47
C GLY A 269 8.58 12.90 -12.98
N VAL A 270 9.55 13.70 -13.41
CA VAL A 270 10.95 13.66 -12.96
C VAL A 270 11.38 15.04 -12.47
N LEU A 271 11.91 15.11 -11.25
CA LEU A 271 12.41 16.37 -10.68
C LEU A 271 13.75 16.78 -11.27
N PHE A 272 13.85 18.05 -11.66
CA PHE A 272 15.08 18.73 -12.09
C PHE A 272 15.33 19.99 -11.29
N ARG A 273 16.61 20.39 -11.20
CA ARG A 273 17.04 21.70 -10.69
C ARG A 273 17.67 22.51 -11.81
N VAL A 274 17.17 23.72 -12.00
CA VAL A 274 17.64 24.69 -12.98
C VAL A 274 18.32 25.84 -12.23
N PRO A 275 19.57 26.21 -12.55
CA PRO A 275 20.17 27.44 -12.05
C PRO A 275 19.34 28.67 -12.44
N PHE A 276 18.92 29.47 -11.47
CA PHE A 276 18.15 30.69 -11.70
C PHE A 276 18.53 31.71 -10.63
N ALA A 277 19.49 32.57 -10.92
CA ALA A 277 19.99 33.59 -9.99
C ALA A 277 19.05 34.80 -9.97
N ALA A 278 17.97 34.75 -9.18
CA ALA A 278 16.86 35.72 -9.20
C ALA A 278 17.30 37.18 -8.98
N GLU A 279 18.43 37.39 -8.31
CA GLU A 279 19.01 38.71 -8.09
C GLU A 279 19.44 39.39 -9.40
N ARG A 280 19.77 38.62 -10.44
CA ARG A 280 20.28 39.11 -11.73
C ARG A 280 19.16 39.58 -12.65
N GLU A 281 19.51 40.46 -13.59
CA GLU A 281 18.57 40.91 -14.62
C GLU A 281 18.42 39.94 -15.79
N ASP A 282 19.50 39.23 -16.14
CA ASP A 282 19.59 38.22 -17.21
C ASP A 282 19.32 36.79 -16.72
N ALA A 283 18.62 36.64 -15.59
CA ALA A 283 18.42 35.36 -14.93
C ALA A 283 17.66 34.34 -15.82
N PRO A 284 16.55 34.70 -16.48
CA PRO A 284 15.84 33.77 -17.38
C PRO A 284 16.69 33.30 -18.55
N GLU A 285 17.48 34.19 -19.18
CA GLU A 285 18.33 33.86 -20.31
C GLU A 285 19.46 32.91 -19.91
N LEU A 286 20.08 33.14 -18.74
CA LEU A 286 21.08 32.25 -18.18
C LEU A 286 20.50 30.89 -17.80
N ALA A 287 19.28 30.86 -17.27
CA ALA A 287 18.57 29.62 -16.96
C ALA A 287 18.26 28.83 -18.24
N ALA A 288 17.78 29.48 -19.31
CA ALA A 288 17.52 28.86 -20.61
C ALA A 288 18.80 28.29 -21.26
N ALA A 289 19.94 28.97 -21.08
CA ALA A 289 21.24 28.51 -21.58
C ALA A 289 21.94 27.47 -20.69
N SER A 290 21.38 27.16 -19.51
CA SER A 290 21.97 26.24 -18.55
C SER A 290 21.69 24.76 -18.90
N SER A 291 22.38 23.85 -18.22
CA SER A 291 22.07 22.42 -18.26
C SER A 291 21.43 22.00 -16.93
N PRO A 292 20.12 21.71 -16.88
CA PRO A 292 19.46 21.34 -15.63
C PRO A 292 19.95 19.99 -15.06
N ASP A 293 20.06 19.93 -13.73
CA ASP A 293 20.43 18.73 -12.98
C ASP A 293 19.22 17.84 -12.75
N GLN A 294 19.28 16.59 -13.17
CA GLN A 294 18.23 15.61 -12.84
C GLN A 294 18.40 15.15 -11.38
N LEU A 295 17.37 15.35 -10.55
CA LEU A 295 17.41 15.05 -9.12
C LEU A 295 16.87 13.66 -8.78
N THR A 296 15.95 13.14 -9.59
CA THR A 296 15.26 11.87 -9.32
C THR A 296 15.33 10.91 -10.51
N SER A 297 15.33 9.61 -10.20
CA SER A 297 15.17 8.54 -11.19
C SER A 297 13.70 8.47 -11.62
N VAL A 298 13.45 8.15 -12.89
CA VAL A 298 12.09 7.98 -13.47
C VAL A 298 11.24 6.97 -12.71
N ALA A 299 11.87 6.02 -12.00
CA ALA A 299 11.19 5.02 -11.20
C ALA A 299 10.43 5.57 -9.97
N TRP A 300 10.59 6.85 -9.66
CA TRP A 300 9.92 7.47 -8.52
C TRP A 300 8.64 8.23 -8.87
N ASN A 301 8.45 8.62 -10.13
CA ASN A 301 7.32 9.43 -10.59
C ASN A 301 6.97 10.55 -9.58
N CYS A 302 7.84 11.56 -9.48
CA CYS A 302 7.77 12.62 -8.47
C CYS A 302 7.28 13.95 -9.06
N GLU A 303 6.35 14.57 -8.36
CA GLU A 303 5.66 15.81 -8.70
C GLU A 303 5.49 16.73 -7.48
N TYR A 304 5.04 17.96 -7.71
CA TYR A 304 4.78 18.99 -6.69
C TYR A 304 5.97 19.25 -5.75
N PRO A 305 7.13 19.68 -6.29
CA PRO A 305 8.30 19.98 -5.48
C PRO A 305 8.04 21.12 -4.49
N ALA A 306 8.24 20.89 -3.20
CA ALA A 306 8.12 21.88 -2.14
C ALA A 306 9.46 22.01 -1.38
N PRO A 307 10.28 23.02 -1.70
CA PRO A 307 11.59 23.18 -1.08
C PRO A 307 11.49 23.62 0.39
N ALA A 308 12.13 22.87 1.27
CA ALA A 308 12.35 23.21 2.68
C ALA A 308 13.77 23.76 2.90
N ALA A 309 14.15 24.03 4.15
CA ALA A 309 15.46 24.62 4.47
C ALA A 309 16.65 23.74 4.06
N GLU A 310 16.57 22.43 4.32
CA GLU A 310 17.69 21.48 4.09
C GLU A 310 17.31 20.31 3.18
N SER A 311 16.08 20.29 2.66
CA SER A 311 15.57 19.18 1.86
C SER A 311 14.50 19.63 0.89
N LEU A 312 14.28 18.84 -0.14
CA LEU A 312 13.18 19.00 -1.07
C LEU A 312 12.10 17.97 -0.72
N ILE A 313 10.86 18.44 -0.60
CA ILE A 313 9.69 17.59 -0.42
C ILE A 313 9.04 17.40 -1.78
N ALA A 314 8.51 16.21 -2.06
CA ALA A 314 7.79 15.94 -3.29
C ALA A 314 6.73 14.88 -3.06
N THR A 315 5.67 14.91 -3.86
CA THR A 315 4.72 13.79 -3.96
C THR A 315 5.30 12.81 -4.96
N CYS A 316 5.45 11.55 -4.61
CA CYS A 316 5.98 10.54 -5.52
C CYS A 316 5.06 9.33 -5.56
N SER A 317 4.89 8.74 -6.74
CA SER A 317 4.13 7.51 -6.94
C SER A 317 5.07 6.32 -7.06
N ARG A 318 5.05 5.43 -6.06
CA ARG A 318 5.91 4.25 -6.02
C ARG A 318 5.12 3.04 -5.54
N ASP A 319 5.28 1.90 -6.22
CA ASP A 319 4.61 0.64 -5.88
C ASP A 319 3.06 0.75 -5.78
N ARG A 320 2.48 1.64 -6.60
CA ARG A 320 1.05 2.01 -6.65
C ARG A 320 0.51 2.71 -5.40
N THR A 321 1.37 3.34 -4.62
CA THR A 321 0.95 4.30 -3.59
C THR A 321 1.46 5.68 -3.95
N LEU A 322 0.62 6.70 -3.71
CA LEU A 322 1.00 8.09 -3.84
C LEU A 322 1.34 8.61 -2.45
N ASP A 323 2.58 9.08 -2.25
CA ASP A 323 3.04 9.50 -0.92
C ASP A 323 3.95 10.71 -0.97
N VAL A 324 4.12 11.35 0.19
CA VAL A 324 5.04 12.48 0.33
C VAL A 324 6.42 11.96 0.73
N TYR A 325 7.44 12.34 -0.03
CA TYR A 325 8.84 11.98 0.17
C TYR A 325 9.71 13.20 0.43
N GLN A 326 10.77 12.97 1.20
CA GLN A 326 11.87 13.90 1.44
C GLN A 326 13.13 13.42 0.72
N LEU A 327 13.81 14.34 0.04
CA LEU A 327 15.09 14.10 -0.60
C LEU A 327 16.06 15.27 -0.31
N PRO A 328 17.38 15.05 -0.37
CA PRO A 328 18.36 16.14 -0.35
C PRO A 328 18.12 17.14 -1.49
N LEU A 329 18.52 18.41 -1.29
CA LEU A 329 18.37 19.47 -2.30
C LEU A 329 19.16 19.22 -3.60
N ASP A 330 20.21 18.40 -3.54
CA ASP A 330 21.00 17.94 -4.70
C ASP A 330 20.50 16.60 -5.28
N GLY A 331 19.43 16.03 -4.73
CA GLY A 331 18.78 14.83 -5.27
C GLY A 331 19.41 13.51 -4.85
N GLN A 332 19.16 12.48 -5.67
CA GLN A 332 19.62 11.11 -5.43
C GLN A 332 21.12 10.92 -5.71
N VAL A 333 21.67 11.71 -6.62
CA VAL A 333 23.11 11.73 -6.96
C VAL A 333 23.76 12.89 -6.23
N PRO A 334 24.64 12.63 -5.25
CA PRO A 334 25.38 13.68 -4.57
C PRO A 334 26.14 14.58 -5.56
N SER A 335 26.02 15.90 -5.40
CA SER A 335 26.64 16.87 -6.31
C SER A 335 28.17 16.85 -6.31
N ASN A 336 28.80 16.21 -5.31
CA ASN A 336 30.25 16.07 -5.19
C ASN A 336 30.81 14.84 -5.92
N TRP A 337 30.00 14.07 -6.64
CA TRP A 337 30.48 12.90 -7.38
C TRP A 337 31.20 13.32 -8.67
N ASP A 338 32.38 12.72 -8.87
CA ASP A 338 33.18 12.91 -10.07
C ASP A 338 32.98 11.75 -11.08
N VAL A 339 33.62 11.86 -12.24
CA VAL A 339 33.55 10.84 -13.30
C VAL A 339 33.99 9.45 -12.83
N PRO A 340 35.13 9.27 -12.11
CA PRO A 340 35.50 8.00 -11.51
C PRO A 340 34.41 7.40 -10.63
N ARG A 341 33.82 8.17 -9.71
CA ARG A 341 32.76 7.69 -8.82
C ARG A 341 31.50 7.30 -9.59
N LEU A 342 31.07 8.11 -10.56
CA LEU A 342 29.91 7.79 -11.40
C LEU A 342 30.12 6.51 -12.21
N ASN A 343 31.32 6.28 -12.75
CA ASN A 343 31.62 5.05 -13.48
C ASN A 343 31.61 3.82 -12.56
N GLU A 344 32.07 3.95 -11.31
CA GLU A 344 31.99 2.89 -10.31
C GLU A 344 30.53 2.53 -9.99
N GLU A 345 29.68 3.54 -9.80
CA GLU A 345 28.24 3.38 -9.55
C GLU A 345 27.48 2.79 -10.74
N LEU A 346 27.81 3.21 -11.96
CA LEU A 346 27.25 2.64 -13.19
C LEU A 346 27.55 1.14 -13.34
N ARG A 347 28.64 0.63 -12.76
CA ARG A 347 28.95 -0.81 -12.72
C ARG A 347 28.16 -1.57 -11.65
N MET A 348 27.54 -0.87 -10.70
CA MET A 348 26.75 -1.47 -9.62
C MET A 348 25.25 -1.47 -9.91
N VAL A 349 24.77 -0.42 -10.57
CA VAL A 349 23.34 -0.22 -10.76
C VAL A 349 22.79 -1.19 -11.81
N GLY A 350 21.94 -2.11 -11.35
CA GLY A 350 21.20 -3.03 -12.21
C GLY A 350 19.91 -2.45 -12.79
N ARG A 351 19.31 -1.43 -12.16
CA ARG A 351 18.03 -0.85 -12.61
C ARG A 351 18.24 0.16 -13.73
N ARG A 352 17.61 -0.06 -14.89
CA ARG A 352 17.70 0.82 -16.08
C ARG A 352 17.30 2.28 -15.77
N ALA A 353 16.31 2.49 -14.91
CA ALA A 353 15.85 3.83 -14.50
C ALA A 353 16.94 4.61 -13.75
N ASP A 354 17.69 3.93 -12.90
CA ASP A 354 18.80 4.52 -12.15
C ASP A 354 20.03 4.71 -13.07
N GLN A 355 20.20 3.86 -14.10
CA GLN A 355 21.20 4.07 -15.16
C GLN A 355 20.91 5.35 -15.95
N LEU A 356 19.65 5.65 -16.31
CA LEU A 356 19.29 6.91 -16.98
C LEU A 356 19.78 8.12 -16.18
N LEU A 357 19.49 8.16 -14.87
CA LEU A 357 19.91 9.22 -13.97
C LEU A 357 21.45 9.36 -13.93
N LEU A 358 22.18 8.26 -13.76
CA LEU A 358 23.64 8.27 -13.68
C LEU A 358 24.32 8.62 -15.01
N TYR A 359 23.84 8.10 -16.14
CA TYR A 359 24.38 8.43 -17.45
C TYR A 359 24.11 9.90 -17.82
N ARG A 360 22.98 10.47 -17.41
CA ARG A 360 22.71 11.90 -17.56
C ARG A 360 23.73 12.73 -16.79
N GLN A 361 23.98 12.41 -15.52
CA GLN A 361 25.01 13.10 -14.72
C GLN A 361 26.42 12.94 -15.32
N ARG A 362 26.74 11.74 -15.82
CA ARG A 362 28.00 11.47 -16.51
C ARG A 362 28.16 12.27 -17.81
N LEU A 363 27.07 12.52 -18.54
CA LEU A 363 27.03 13.34 -19.76
C LEU A 363 27.28 14.82 -19.45
N LEU A 364 26.72 15.34 -18.35
CA LEU A 364 26.92 16.73 -17.92
C LEU A 364 28.40 17.04 -17.63
N LEU A 365 29.13 16.07 -17.07
CA LEU A 365 30.56 16.20 -16.78
C LEU A 365 31.48 15.87 -17.98
N GLU A 366 30.94 15.51 -19.15
CA GLU A 366 31.74 15.10 -20.33
C GLU A 366 31.90 16.22 -21.35
N ALA A 367 33.13 16.72 -21.47
CA ALA A 367 33.50 17.75 -22.44
C ALA A 367 34.03 17.18 -23.77
N ARG A 368 34.51 15.93 -23.82
CA ARG A 368 35.13 15.38 -25.04
C ARG A 368 34.07 15.00 -26.08
N PRO A 369 34.20 15.41 -27.36
CA PRO A 369 33.16 15.19 -28.39
C PRO A 369 32.74 13.73 -28.58
N LYS A 370 33.72 12.82 -28.75
CA LYS A 370 33.46 11.39 -28.99
C LYS A 370 32.71 10.70 -27.83
N PRO A 371 33.21 10.71 -26.58
CA PRO A 371 32.48 10.13 -25.44
C PRO A 371 31.10 10.77 -25.23
N ARG A 372 30.98 12.10 -25.43
CA ARG A 372 29.71 12.81 -25.29
C ARG A 372 28.64 12.29 -26.26
N ARG A 373 28.99 12.11 -27.54
CA ARG A 373 28.10 11.51 -28.55
C ARG A 373 27.69 10.08 -28.22
N LEU A 374 28.64 9.27 -27.70
CA LEU A 374 28.37 7.88 -27.32
C LEU A 374 27.48 7.78 -26.06
N LEU A 375 27.64 8.70 -25.09
CA LEU A 375 26.75 8.81 -23.93
C LEU A 375 25.33 9.21 -24.34
N MET A 376 25.18 10.14 -25.29
CA MET A 376 23.88 10.50 -25.87
C MET A 376 23.22 9.30 -26.56
N MET A 377 23.98 8.55 -27.38
CA MET A 377 23.47 7.31 -27.98
C MET A 377 23.02 6.29 -26.92
N ARG A 378 23.80 6.11 -25.84
CA ARG A 378 23.43 5.21 -24.73
C ARG A 378 22.15 5.67 -24.01
N LEU A 379 22.00 6.97 -23.77
CA LEU A 379 20.78 7.54 -23.19
C LEU A 379 19.57 7.34 -24.12
N SER A 380 19.73 7.52 -25.43
CA SER A 380 18.65 7.22 -26.39
C SER A 380 18.18 5.76 -26.30
N TYR A 381 19.11 4.81 -26.22
CA TYR A 381 18.79 3.39 -26.08
C TYR A 381 18.10 3.06 -24.75
N LEU A 382 18.57 3.67 -23.65
CA LEU A 382 17.95 3.48 -22.35
C LEU A 382 16.51 4.03 -22.34
N HIS A 383 16.26 5.20 -22.94
CA HIS A 383 14.91 5.76 -23.09
C HIS A 383 14.01 4.91 -24.00
N LEU A 384 14.54 4.38 -25.11
CA LEU A 384 13.80 3.44 -25.96
C LEU A 384 13.35 2.18 -25.21
N ALA A 385 14.12 1.74 -24.22
CA ALA A 385 13.75 0.59 -23.38
C ALA A 385 12.57 0.89 -22.43
N PHE A 386 12.24 2.17 -22.23
CA PHE A 386 11.05 2.65 -21.51
C PHE A 386 9.95 3.15 -22.46
N GLU A 387 10.12 3.02 -23.78
CA GLU A 387 9.23 3.60 -24.80
C GLU A 387 9.16 5.14 -24.76
N ASP A 388 10.17 5.81 -24.18
CA ASP A 388 10.28 7.27 -24.13
C ASP A 388 10.82 7.83 -25.46
N PHE A 389 10.03 7.75 -26.54
CA PHE A 389 10.50 8.07 -27.89
C PHE A 389 10.97 9.53 -28.06
N ASP A 390 10.30 10.50 -27.41
CA ASP A 390 10.68 11.91 -27.48
C ASP A 390 12.01 12.20 -26.77
N ALA A 391 12.23 11.58 -25.61
CA ALA A 391 13.50 11.67 -24.90
C ALA A 391 14.62 10.96 -25.65
N ALA A 392 14.35 9.80 -26.25
CA ALA A 392 15.32 9.13 -27.11
C ALA A 392 15.73 10.00 -28.30
N GLY A 393 14.75 10.62 -28.97
CA GLY A 393 14.95 11.52 -30.10
C GLY A 393 15.70 12.80 -29.74
N PHE A 394 15.47 13.34 -28.54
CA PHE A 394 16.19 14.51 -28.02
C PHE A 394 17.71 14.26 -28.00
N TYR A 395 18.16 13.15 -27.41
CA TYR A 395 19.59 12.83 -27.36
C TYR A 395 20.16 12.48 -28.75
N ALA A 396 19.38 11.82 -29.62
CA ALA A 396 19.79 11.52 -30.99
C ALA A 396 20.01 12.79 -31.83
N ARG A 397 19.11 13.79 -31.71
CA ARG A 397 19.29 15.11 -32.32
C ARG A 397 20.45 15.87 -31.69
N GLY A 398 20.60 15.81 -30.38
CA GLY A 398 21.72 16.40 -29.64
C GLY A 398 23.09 15.90 -30.11
N MET A 399 23.19 14.68 -30.62
CA MET A 399 24.44 14.23 -31.24
C MET A 399 24.83 15.10 -32.44
N ARG A 400 23.89 15.62 -33.23
CA ARG A 400 24.19 16.43 -34.43
C ARG A 400 24.91 17.74 -34.11
N SER A 401 24.75 18.28 -32.91
CA SER A 401 25.42 19.53 -32.48
C SER A 401 26.86 19.32 -32.03
N VAL A 402 27.30 18.07 -31.84
CA VAL A 402 28.67 17.73 -31.42
C VAL A 402 29.40 17.11 -32.60
N ASN A 403 30.44 17.76 -33.13
CA ASN A 403 31.17 17.25 -34.28
C ASN A 403 32.30 16.28 -33.86
N ASP A 404 32.34 15.08 -34.45
CA ASP A 404 33.39 14.08 -34.25
C ASP A 404 33.46 13.11 -35.46
N PRO A 405 34.56 13.08 -36.22
CA PRO A 405 34.70 12.20 -37.39
C PRO A 405 34.56 10.71 -37.07
N ALA A 406 35.02 10.27 -35.89
CA ALA A 406 35.03 8.86 -35.51
C ALA A 406 33.63 8.29 -35.24
N THR A 407 32.63 9.15 -35.06
CA THR A 407 31.23 8.77 -34.79
C THR A 407 30.25 9.49 -35.72
N ALA A 408 30.75 10.05 -36.83
CA ALA A 408 29.93 10.69 -37.86
C ALA A 408 28.91 9.70 -38.43
N GLY A 409 27.68 10.17 -38.71
CA GLY A 409 26.61 9.35 -39.29
C GLY A 409 25.89 8.40 -38.34
N LEU A 410 26.13 8.43 -37.02
CA LEU A 410 25.37 7.61 -36.05
C LEU A 410 23.98 8.16 -35.72
N ALA A 411 23.79 9.49 -35.82
CA ALA A 411 22.56 10.15 -35.36
C ALA A 411 21.34 9.86 -36.26
N GLU A 412 21.56 9.71 -37.56
CA GLU A 412 20.48 9.51 -38.55
C GLU A 412 19.87 8.11 -38.46
N PRO A 413 20.64 7.00 -38.45
CA PRO A 413 20.07 5.67 -38.27
C PRO A 413 19.40 5.52 -36.90
N LEU A 414 19.91 6.20 -35.88
CA LEU A 414 19.30 6.19 -34.54
C LEU A 414 17.94 6.88 -34.55
N GLN A 415 17.82 8.01 -35.25
CA GLN A 415 16.53 8.70 -35.41
C GLN A 415 15.53 7.83 -36.19
N ILE A 416 15.96 7.19 -37.28
CA ILE A 416 15.11 6.26 -38.05
C ILE A 416 14.62 5.10 -37.16
N LEU A 417 15.50 4.52 -36.32
CA LEU A 417 15.12 3.47 -35.38
C LEU A 417 14.08 3.95 -34.35
N ILE A 418 14.23 5.18 -33.84
CA ILE A 418 13.29 5.76 -32.86
C ILE A 418 11.93 5.98 -33.52
N ASP A 419 11.90 6.58 -34.70
CA ASP A 419 10.68 6.87 -35.45
C ASP A 419 9.98 5.55 -35.87
N HIS A 420 10.77 4.53 -36.19
CA HIS A 420 10.29 3.18 -36.46
C HIS A 420 9.56 2.56 -35.28
N ARG A 421 10.22 2.46 -34.13
CA ARG A 421 9.63 1.86 -32.93
C ARG A 421 8.41 2.63 -32.43
N ARG A 422 8.39 3.96 -32.60
CA ARG A 422 7.22 4.79 -32.32
C ARG A 422 6.03 4.38 -33.20
N ALA A 423 6.21 4.32 -34.52
CA ALA A 423 5.16 3.96 -35.46
C ALA A 423 4.63 2.53 -35.20
N MET A 424 5.52 1.59 -34.85
CA MET A 424 5.12 0.24 -34.44
C MET A 424 4.22 0.25 -33.20
N LYS A 425 4.56 1.09 -32.20
CA LYS A 425 3.76 1.22 -30.98
C LYS A 425 2.41 1.88 -31.21
N GLU A 426 2.37 2.94 -32.00
CA GLU A 426 1.13 3.63 -32.40
C GLU A 426 0.16 2.67 -33.11
N ARG A 427 0.70 1.77 -33.95
CA ARG A 427 -0.07 0.71 -34.59
C ARG A 427 -0.58 -0.35 -33.62
N GLU A 428 0.23 -0.78 -32.64
CA GLU A 428 -0.21 -1.68 -31.57
C GLU A 428 -1.41 -1.09 -30.81
N ARG A 429 -1.49 0.25 -30.70
CA ARG A 429 -2.62 0.99 -30.12
C ARG A 429 -3.81 1.19 -31.08
N GLY A 430 -3.74 0.70 -32.31
CA GLY A 430 -4.83 0.71 -33.28
C GLY A 430 -4.95 1.99 -34.13
N GLN A 431 -3.93 2.87 -34.12
CA GLN A 431 -3.92 4.04 -35.00
C GLN A 431 -3.71 3.61 -36.48
N MET A 432 -4.42 4.26 -37.41
CA MET A 432 -4.27 4.01 -38.84
C MET A 432 -2.97 4.62 -39.35
N VAL A 433 -1.97 3.76 -39.58
CA VAL A 433 -0.69 4.09 -40.23
C VAL A 433 -0.72 3.48 -41.65
N ASP A 434 0.10 4.01 -42.57
CA ASP A 434 0.26 3.49 -43.94
C ASP A 434 0.66 1.99 -43.97
N GLU A 435 0.60 1.36 -45.15
CA GLU A 435 0.97 -0.05 -45.31
C GLU A 435 2.43 -0.29 -44.87
N LEU A 436 2.61 -0.91 -43.68
CA LEU A 436 3.90 -1.25 -43.03
C LEU A 436 5.06 -1.53 -44.00
N ARG A 437 4.80 -2.34 -45.03
CA ARG A 437 5.83 -2.82 -45.96
C ARG A 437 6.44 -1.71 -46.80
N GLU A 438 5.72 -0.64 -47.10
CA GLU A 438 6.23 0.44 -47.95
C GLU A 438 7.04 1.45 -47.13
N ASP A 439 6.56 1.84 -45.95
CA ASP A 439 7.30 2.70 -45.02
C ASP A 439 8.63 2.08 -44.60
N GLU A 440 8.63 0.78 -44.27
CA GLU A 440 9.86 0.08 -43.90
C GLU A 440 10.85 -0.01 -45.06
N ARG A 441 10.37 -0.17 -46.30
CA ARG A 441 11.24 -0.12 -47.48
C ARG A 441 11.83 1.27 -47.68
N GLN A 442 11.05 2.33 -47.50
CA GLN A 442 11.54 3.70 -47.63
C GLN A 442 12.58 4.05 -46.57
N ARG A 443 12.30 3.72 -45.29
CA ARG A 443 13.24 3.90 -44.17
C ARG A 443 14.54 3.11 -44.40
N MET A 444 14.43 1.89 -44.92
CA MET A 444 15.58 1.08 -45.25
C MET A 444 16.36 1.64 -46.44
N ALA A 445 15.69 2.16 -47.47
CA ALA A 445 16.34 2.80 -48.62
C ALA A 445 17.11 4.07 -48.25
N ALA A 446 16.70 4.78 -47.19
CA ALA A 446 17.43 5.93 -46.65
C ALA A 446 18.75 5.55 -45.96
N LEU A 447 18.97 4.27 -45.67
CA LEU A 447 20.18 3.76 -45.02
C LEU A 447 21.09 3.08 -46.05
N GLU A 448 22.19 3.73 -46.42
CA GLU A 448 23.23 3.17 -47.31
C GLU A 448 24.54 2.84 -46.56
N PRO A 449 24.71 1.61 -46.02
CA PRO A 449 25.88 1.26 -45.21
C PRO A 449 27.22 1.45 -45.93
N THR A 450 27.25 1.27 -47.25
CA THR A 450 28.43 1.44 -48.11
C THR A 450 28.87 2.88 -48.28
N ALA A 451 27.95 3.84 -48.10
CA ALA A 451 28.21 5.27 -48.17
C ALA A 451 28.32 5.93 -46.79
N ALA A 452 28.28 5.13 -45.71
CA ALA A 452 28.28 5.65 -44.35
C ALA A 452 29.60 6.40 -44.02
N PRO A 453 29.53 7.55 -43.34
CA PRO A 453 30.67 8.44 -43.14
C PRO A 453 31.67 7.96 -42.08
N SER A 454 31.37 6.89 -41.34
CA SER A 454 32.29 6.28 -40.40
C SER A 454 32.05 4.77 -40.27
N PRO A 455 33.08 3.95 -39.97
CA PRO A 455 32.89 2.51 -39.77
C PRO A 455 31.84 2.15 -38.69
N PRO A 456 31.76 2.87 -37.54
CA PRO A 456 30.68 2.66 -36.58
C PRO A 456 29.28 2.91 -37.15
N SER A 457 29.13 3.92 -38.03
CA SER A 457 27.87 4.19 -38.72
C SER A 457 27.51 3.05 -39.67
N THR A 458 28.46 2.50 -40.45
CA THR A 458 28.21 1.33 -41.29
C THR A 458 27.62 0.16 -40.49
N VAL A 459 28.26 -0.20 -39.38
CA VAL A 459 27.80 -1.28 -38.49
C VAL A 459 26.39 -0.99 -37.97
N PHE A 460 26.17 0.24 -37.50
CA PHE A 460 24.89 0.62 -36.91
C PHE A 460 23.75 0.67 -37.92
N GLN A 461 24.01 1.11 -39.16
CA GLN A 461 23.01 1.07 -40.23
C GLN A 461 22.57 -0.35 -40.55
N HIS A 462 23.49 -1.32 -40.58
CA HIS A 462 23.12 -2.74 -40.72
C HIS A 462 22.25 -3.25 -39.57
N VAL A 463 22.53 -2.82 -38.33
CA VAL A 463 21.68 -3.17 -37.16
C VAL A 463 20.26 -2.64 -37.34
N VAL A 464 20.10 -1.38 -37.73
CA VAL A 464 18.77 -0.77 -37.95
C VAL A 464 18.07 -1.44 -39.12
N ARG A 465 18.74 -1.62 -40.27
CA ARG A 465 18.19 -2.32 -41.45
C ARG A 465 17.75 -3.76 -41.13
N SER A 466 18.45 -4.45 -40.22
CA SER A 466 18.07 -5.78 -39.74
C SER A 466 16.74 -5.77 -38.96
N GLU A 467 16.49 -4.73 -38.17
CA GLU A 467 15.22 -4.57 -37.45
C GLU A 467 14.07 -4.25 -38.40
N LEU A 468 14.24 -3.25 -39.28
CA LEU A 468 13.24 -2.86 -40.29
C LEU A 468 12.86 -4.05 -41.19
N ALA A 469 13.84 -4.85 -41.62
CA ALA A 469 13.60 -6.03 -42.44
C ALA A 469 12.81 -7.12 -41.70
N GLU A 470 13.07 -7.31 -40.41
CA GLU A 470 12.32 -8.27 -39.58
C GLU A 470 10.85 -7.85 -39.45
N ASP A 471 10.61 -6.57 -39.13
CA ASP A 471 9.26 -6.06 -38.94
C ASP A 471 8.48 -5.97 -40.26
N ALA A 472 9.18 -5.81 -41.40
CA ALA A 472 8.60 -5.98 -42.73
C ALA A 472 8.24 -7.45 -43.08
N GLY A 473 8.69 -8.41 -42.25
CA GLY A 473 8.47 -9.85 -42.40
C GLY A 473 9.54 -10.60 -43.21
N ASP A 474 10.66 -9.95 -43.54
CA ASP A 474 11.79 -10.56 -44.26
C ASP A 474 12.93 -10.96 -43.31
N PHE A 475 12.73 -12.09 -42.62
CA PHE A 475 13.72 -12.67 -41.71
C PHE A 475 15.04 -13.06 -42.41
N THR A 476 15.00 -13.38 -43.70
CA THR A 476 16.20 -13.74 -44.47
C THR A 476 17.08 -12.51 -44.65
N ARG A 477 16.47 -11.39 -45.06
CA ARG A 477 17.19 -10.12 -45.20
C ARG A 477 17.64 -9.60 -43.83
N ALA A 478 16.81 -9.71 -42.81
CA ALA A 478 17.16 -9.31 -41.45
C ALA A 478 18.45 -9.97 -40.96
N ARG A 479 18.60 -11.27 -41.23
CA ARG A 479 19.82 -12.03 -40.92
C ARG A 479 21.01 -11.57 -41.77
N GLN A 480 20.83 -11.44 -43.08
CA GLN A 480 21.90 -10.99 -44.00
C GLN A 480 22.46 -9.62 -43.61
N GLU A 481 21.60 -8.67 -43.25
CA GLU A 481 22.03 -7.34 -42.79
C GLU A 481 22.85 -7.43 -41.50
N LEU A 482 22.38 -8.19 -40.51
CA LEU A 482 23.09 -8.34 -39.24
C LEU A 482 24.46 -9.02 -39.40
N GLU A 483 24.56 -10.03 -40.26
CA GLU A 483 25.80 -10.75 -40.57
C GLU A 483 26.78 -9.92 -41.43
N ALA A 484 26.26 -8.99 -42.25
CA ALA A 484 27.07 -8.07 -43.04
C ALA A 484 27.79 -7.01 -42.17
N ALA A 485 27.35 -6.78 -40.93
CA ALA A 485 27.97 -5.84 -40.01
C ALA A 485 29.40 -6.26 -39.60
N GLN A 486 30.40 -5.56 -40.13
CA GLN A 486 31.81 -5.82 -39.84
C GLN A 486 32.25 -5.17 -38.51
N LEU A 487 32.15 -5.90 -37.41
CA LEU A 487 32.63 -5.47 -36.10
C LEU A 487 34.17 -5.49 -36.04
N THR A 488 34.76 -4.36 -35.65
CA THR A 488 36.21 -4.17 -35.47
C THR A 488 36.56 -3.79 -34.02
N ASP A 489 37.84 -3.84 -33.67
CA ASP A 489 38.37 -3.34 -32.38
C ASP A 489 38.27 -1.80 -32.24
N THR A 490 37.73 -1.09 -33.24
CA THR A 490 37.49 0.36 -33.20
C THR A 490 36.00 0.70 -33.14
N THR A 491 35.11 -0.29 -33.23
CA THR A 491 33.67 -0.09 -33.12
C THR A 491 33.31 0.29 -31.68
N PRO A 492 32.65 1.44 -31.43
CA PRO A 492 32.29 1.88 -30.09
C PRO A 492 31.37 0.90 -29.36
N ARG A 493 31.56 0.80 -28.04
CA ARG A 493 30.73 -0.01 -27.13
C ARG A 493 29.23 0.12 -27.38
N ALA A 494 28.69 1.34 -27.49
CA ALA A 494 27.25 1.57 -27.68
C ALA A 494 26.70 0.94 -28.99
N VAL A 495 27.51 0.91 -30.05
CA VAL A 495 27.14 0.28 -31.34
C VAL A 495 27.20 -1.24 -31.24
N LEU A 496 28.21 -1.77 -30.54
CA LEU A 496 28.35 -3.21 -30.29
C LEU A 496 27.22 -3.76 -29.41
N GLU A 497 26.81 -3.01 -28.37
CA GLU A 497 25.65 -3.34 -27.54
C GLU A 497 24.36 -3.39 -28.36
N ALA A 498 24.11 -2.38 -29.21
CA ALA A 498 22.95 -2.37 -30.11
C ALA A 498 22.96 -3.56 -31.09
N TRP A 499 24.13 -3.89 -31.64
CA TRP A 499 24.29 -5.07 -32.49
C TRP A 499 23.99 -6.37 -31.73
N PHE A 500 24.44 -6.49 -30.47
CA PHE A 500 24.18 -7.68 -29.66
C PHE A 500 22.71 -7.82 -29.27
N GLU A 501 22.06 -6.73 -28.85
CA GLU A 501 20.63 -6.75 -28.53
C GLU A 501 19.80 -7.19 -29.74
N ARG A 502 20.18 -6.71 -30.93
CA ARG A 502 19.59 -7.14 -32.19
C ARG A 502 19.84 -8.62 -32.49
N ALA A 503 21.08 -9.09 -32.28
CA ALA A 503 21.44 -10.50 -32.45
C ALA A 503 20.69 -11.43 -31.47
N ASP A 504 20.60 -11.07 -30.19
CA ASP A 504 19.87 -11.84 -29.18
C ASP A 504 18.37 -11.91 -29.51
N SER A 505 17.76 -10.80 -29.94
CA SER A 505 16.36 -10.77 -30.35
C SER A 505 16.10 -11.62 -31.61
N LEU A 506 16.85 -11.37 -32.69
CA LEU A 506 16.65 -12.04 -33.98
C LEU A 506 16.92 -13.54 -33.89
N TYR A 507 18.09 -13.95 -33.37
CA TYR A 507 18.46 -15.36 -33.35
C TYR A 507 17.58 -16.20 -32.42
N ARG A 508 17.03 -15.62 -31.35
CA ARG A 508 16.02 -16.32 -30.54
C ARG A 508 14.71 -16.51 -31.29
N LYS A 509 14.24 -15.52 -32.05
CA LYS A 509 13.05 -15.66 -32.90
C LYS A 509 13.25 -16.70 -34.01
N LEU A 510 14.49 -16.85 -34.51
CA LEU A 510 14.87 -17.87 -35.48
C LEU A 510 15.19 -19.25 -34.88
N ASP A 511 15.22 -19.38 -33.53
CA ASP A 511 15.78 -20.53 -32.79
C ASP A 511 17.20 -20.94 -33.24
N ASP A 512 18.00 -19.99 -33.73
CA ASP A 512 19.39 -20.21 -34.16
C ASP A 512 20.36 -20.01 -32.98
N ARG A 513 20.50 -21.07 -32.19
CA ARG A 513 21.31 -21.05 -30.97
C ARG A 513 22.80 -20.94 -31.26
N GLU A 514 23.27 -21.52 -32.36
CA GLU A 514 24.69 -21.49 -32.72
C GLU A 514 25.13 -20.08 -33.08
N ALA A 515 24.32 -19.36 -33.87
CA ALA A 515 24.57 -17.97 -34.20
C ALA A 515 24.58 -17.07 -32.94
N LEU A 516 23.67 -17.31 -31.98
CA LEU A 516 23.64 -16.55 -30.73
C LEU A 516 24.88 -16.79 -29.85
N VAL A 517 25.32 -18.04 -29.73
CA VAL A 517 26.55 -18.38 -29.00
C VAL A 517 27.75 -17.69 -29.66
N GLU A 518 27.85 -17.75 -30.99
CA GLU A 518 28.94 -17.13 -31.73
C GLU A 518 28.94 -15.60 -31.60
N ALA A 519 27.76 -14.97 -31.61
CA ALA A 519 27.63 -13.53 -31.40
C ALA A 519 28.18 -13.10 -30.03
N GLY A 520 27.77 -13.79 -28.95
CA GLY A 520 28.28 -13.48 -27.62
C GLY A 520 29.78 -13.82 -27.46
N ARG A 521 30.25 -14.92 -28.08
CA ARG A 521 31.68 -15.26 -28.12
C ARG A 521 32.50 -14.14 -28.78
N ARG A 522 32.08 -13.67 -29.95
CA ARG A 522 32.76 -12.60 -30.70
C ARG A 522 32.91 -11.33 -29.88
N LEU A 523 31.87 -10.91 -29.16
CA LEU A 523 31.92 -9.72 -28.31
C LEU A 523 32.75 -9.94 -27.04
N SER A 524 32.68 -11.11 -26.44
CA SER A 524 33.48 -11.43 -25.25
C SER A 524 35.00 -11.44 -25.51
N LEU A 525 35.42 -11.60 -26.76
CA LEU A 525 36.82 -11.56 -27.19
C LEU A 525 37.24 -10.18 -27.73
N ASN A 526 36.30 -9.25 -27.87
CA ASN A 526 36.57 -7.93 -28.44
C ASN A 526 37.22 -7.02 -27.39
N LYS A 527 38.42 -6.51 -27.73
CA LYS A 527 39.25 -5.71 -26.81
C LYS A 527 38.71 -4.30 -26.51
N VAL A 528 37.69 -3.84 -27.25
CA VAL A 528 36.99 -2.57 -26.97
C VAL A 528 36.31 -2.60 -25.60
N PHE A 529 35.79 -3.75 -25.23
CA PHE A 529 35.04 -3.92 -23.99
C PHE A 529 35.98 -3.99 -22.78
N HIS A 530 35.54 -3.39 -21.68
CA HIS A 530 36.16 -3.65 -20.39
C HIS A 530 35.96 -5.12 -20.01
N GLU A 531 36.80 -5.66 -19.13
CA GLU A 531 36.72 -7.07 -18.71
C GLU A 531 35.32 -7.46 -18.19
N ASP A 532 34.62 -6.53 -17.53
CA ASP A 532 33.23 -6.65 -17.07
C ASP A 532 32.26 -6.95 -18.22
N ASP A 533 32.29 -6.13 -19.28
CA ASP A 533 31.37 -6.28 -20.42
C ASP A 533 31.72 -7.55 -21.21
N GLN A 534 33.02 -7.83 -21.38
CA GLN A 534 33.48 -9.07 -22.01
C GLN A 534 32.94 -10.29 -21.27
N LEU A 535 32.94 -10.25 -19.94
CA LEU A 535 32.42 -11.31 -19.09
C LEU A 535 30.90 -11.44 -19.20
N ASP A 536 30.16 -10.34 -19.32
CA ASP A 536 28.70 -10.39 -19.48
C ASP A 536 28.29 -11.01 -20.83
N PHE A 537 28.96 -10.64 -21.93
CA PHE A 537 28.73 -11.29 -23.22
C PHE A 537 29.16 -12.76 -23.20
N ALA A 538 30.27 -13.08 -22.54
CA ALA A 538 30.72 -14.46 -22.36
C ALA A 538 29.66 -15.29 -21.63
N ARG A 539 29.13 -14.78 -20.51
CA ARG A 539 28.07 -15.44 -19.73
C ARG A 539 26.79 -15.57 -20.53
N ALA A 540 26.42 -14.57 -21.34
CA ALA A 540 25.27 -14.67 -22.24
C ALA A 540 25.44 -15.78 -23.28
N ALA A 541 26.61 -15.88 -23.92
CA ALA A 541 26.93 -16.95 -24.87
C ALA A 541 26.86 -18.33 -24.21
N VAL A 542 27.46 -18.49 -23.03
CA VAL A 542 27.45 -19.77 -22.30
C VAL A 542 26.04 -20.15 -21.88
N ARG A 543 25.21 -19.20 -21.41
CA ARG A 543 23.79 -19.45 -21.13
C ARG A 543 23.02 -19.93 -22.36
N ALA A 544 23.22 -19.30 -23.52
CA ALA A 544 22.60 -19.73 -24.78
C ALA A 544 23.03 -21.15 -25.20
N LEU A 545 24.27 -21.53 -24.88
CA LEU A 545 24.84 -22.83 -25.23
C LEU A 545 24.18 -24.00 -24.46
N TYR A 546 23.92 -23.84 -23.15
CA TYR A 546 23.35 -24.93 -22.33
C TYR A 546 21.83 -24.85 -22.11
N ARG A 547 21.17 -23.70 -22.31
CA ARG A 547 19.73 -23.54 -22.04
C ARG A 547 18.89 -24.55 -22.84
N GLY A 548 18.02 -25.28 -22.14
CA GLY A 548 17.13 -26.28 -22.73
C GLY A 548 17.81 -27.60 -23.13
N ARG A 549 19.11 -27.79 -22.85
CA ARG A 549 19.82 -29.06 -23.07
C ARG A 549 19.86 -29.90 -21.78
N PRO A 550 19.86 -31.24 -21.86
CA PRO A 550 20.21 -32.11 -20.74
C PRO A 550 21.62 -31.83 -20.22
N TYR A 551 21.86 -32.01 -18.91
CA TYR A 551 23.11 -31.63 -18.25
C TYR A 551 24.38 -32.20 -18.88
N ALA A 552 24.37 -33.47 -19.27
CA ALA A 552 25.52 -34.11 -19.92
C ALA A 552 25.80 -33.54 -21.31
N GLN A 553 24.75 -33.21 -22.08
CA GLN A 553 24.89 -32.60 -23.40
C GLN A 553 25.36 -31.15 -23.30
N ALA A 554 24.88 -30.42 -22.30
CA ALA A 554 25.36 -29.09 -21.97
C ALA A 554 26.85 -29.09 -21.59
N ASP A 555 27.30 -30.01 -20.73
CA ASP A 555 28.72 -30.11 -20.35
C ASP A 555 29.59 -30.48 -21.56
N ALA A 556 29.16 -31.43 -22.38
CA ALA A 556 29.88 -31.81 -23.60
C ALA A 556 30.02 -30.64 -24.58
N ALA A 557 28.95 -29.87 -24.78
CA ALA A 557 28.98 -28.68 -25.63
C ALA A 557 29.92 -27.60 -25.06
N MET A 558 29.88 -27.36 -23.74
CA MET A 558 30.79 -26.39 -23.09
C MET A 558 32.25 -26.86 -23.16
N ALA A 559 32.51 -28.16 -22.99
CA ALA A 559 33.85 -28.74 -23.10
C ALA A 559 34.42 -28.60 -24.52
N GLN A 560 33.59 -28.84 -25.54
CA GLN A 560 33.96 -28.65 -26.95
C GLN A 560 34.27 -27.17 -27.24
N ALA A 561 33.41 -26.25 -26.80
CA ALA A 561 33.65 -24.82 -26.97
C ALA A 561 34.93 -24.37 -26.24
N LEU A 562 35.19 -24.88 -25.04
CA LEU A 562 36.37 -24.56 -24.23
C LEU A 562 37.67 -24.99 -24.91
N ALA A 563 37.68 -26.14 -25.60
CA ALA A 563 38.87 -26.61 -26.34
C ALA A 563 39.31 -25.64 -27.45
N SER A 564 38.38 -24.82 -27.97
CA SER A 564 38.65 -23.81 -29.00
C SER A 564 38.77 -22.38 -28.48
N ALA A 565 38.52 -22.16 -27.18
CA ALA A 565 38.51 -20.83 -26.59
C ALA A 565 39.94 -20.34 -26.28
N PRO A 566 40.27 -19.06 -26.54
CA PRO A 566 41.57 -18.50 -26.17
C PRO A 566 41.80 -18.57 -24.65
N ALA A 567 42.91 -19.17 -24.22
CA ALA A 567 43.24 -19.30 -22.81
C ALA A 567 43.32 -17.93 -22.10
N GLY A 568 42.74 -17.84 -20.90
CA GLY A 568 42.70 -16.61 -20.10
C GLY A 568 41.62 -15.59 -20.49
N SER A 569 40.93 -15.79 -21.63
CA SER A 569 39.82 -14.92 -22.06
C SER A 569 38.60 -15.00 -21.15
N ALA A 570 37.77 -13.95 -21.16
CA ALA A 570 36.49 -13.95 -20.44
C ALA A 570 35.57 -15.09 -20.90
N TYR A 571 35.62 -15.46 -22.18
CA TYR A 571 34.88 -16.59 -22.76
C TYR A 571 35.33 -17.93 -22.18
N ALA A 572 36.64 -18.19 -22.16
CA ALA A 572 37.19 -19.42 -21.56
C ALA A 572 36.81 -19.51 -20.07
N PHE A 573 36.94 -18.41 -19.33
CA PHE A 573 36.52 -18.34 -17.94
C PHE A 573 35.02 -18.64 -17.76
N ALA A 574 34.14 -18.03 -18.57
CA ALA A 574 32.70 -18.25 -18.46
C ALA A 574 32.30 -19.69 -18.81
N LEU A 575 33.00 -20.34 -19.74
CA LEU A 575 32.78 -21.75 -20.07
C LEU A 575 33.20 -22.67 -18.93
N GLU A 576 34.39 -22.46 -18.35
CA GLU A 576 34.85 -23.20 -17.16
C GLU A 576 33.90 -23.02 -15.98
N MET A 577 33.54 -21.77 -15.69
CA MET A 577 32.55 -21.40 -14.69
C MET A 577 31.20 -22.09 -14.96
N GLY A 578 30.71 -22.04 -16.20
CA GLY A 578 29.46 -22.67 -16.62
C GLY A 578 29.45 -24.17 -16.38
N ARG A 579 30.56 -24.87 -16.65
CA ARG A 579 30.71 -26.30 -16.38
C ARG A 579 30.67 -26.60 -14.87
N HIS A 580 31.41 -25.82 -14.06
CA HIS A 580 31.39 -25.97 -12.60
C HIS A 580 30.01 -25.71 -11.99
N VAL A 581 29.30 -24.68 -12.47
CA VAL A 581 27.93 -24.36 -12.02
C VAL A 581 26.93 -25.41 -12.50
N ASN A 582 27.06 -25.91 -13.74
CA ASN A 582 26.20 -26.94 -14.32
C ASN A 582 26.34 -28.30 -13.60
N ALA A 583 27.50 -28.60 -13.02
CA ALA A 583 27.71 -29.77 -12.17
C ALA A 583 26.87 -29.75 -10.88
N VAL A 584 26.33 -28.60 -10.49
CA VAL A 584 25.34 -28.48 -9.41
C VAL A 584 23.95 -28.75 -10.00
N HIS A 585 23.50 -30.00 -9.93
CA HIS A 585 22.18 -30.43 -10.42
C HIS A 585 21.30 -31.13 -9.37
N ASP A 586 21.82 -31.43 -8.18
CA ASP A 586 21.10 -32.11 -7.09
C ASP A 586 21.09 -31.27 -5.80
N GLU A 587 20.16 -31.55 -4.87
CA GLU A 587 20.15 -30.92 -3.52
C GLU A 587 21.42 -31.25 -2.70
N ARG A 588 22.09 -32.37 -3.01
CA ARG A 588 23.29 -32.85 -2.28
C ARG A 588 24.41 -33.19 -3.28
N PRO A 589 25.03 -32.17 -3.89
CA PRO A 589 26.10 -32.41 -4.84
C PRO A 589 27.28 -33.14 -4.15
N PRO A 590 27.97 -34.07 -4.83
CA PRO A 590 29.14 -34.75 -4.29
C PRO A 590 30.21 -33.76 -3.80
N ARG A 591 30.96 -34.12 -2.75
CA ARG A 591 32.06 -33.28 -2.22
C ARG A 591 33.02 -32.77 -3.32
N PRO A 592 33.44 -33.58 -4.31
CA PRO A 592 34.30 -33.11 -5.39
C PRO A 592 33.72 -31.93 -6.20
N VAL A 593 32.40 -31.83 -6.36
CA VAL A 593 31.76 -30.71 -7.10
C VAL A 593 31.92 -29.41 -6.33
N ARG A 594 31.65 -29.44 -5.01
CA ARG A 594 31.84 -28.28 -4.14
C ARG A 594 33.31 -27.88 -4.07
N ASP A 595 34.19 -28.86 -3.87
CA ASP A 595 35.63 -28.61 -3.71
C ASP A 595 36.23 -28.05 -5.03
N ALA A 596 35.73 -28.49 -6.19
CA ALA A 596 36.09 -27.92 -7.49
C ALA A 596 35.66 -26.46 -7.65
N LEU A 597 34.44 -26.08 -7.21
CA LEU A 597 33.98 -24.69 -7.23
C LEU A 597 34.83 -23.77 -6.34
N ILE A 598 35.20 -24.24 -5.14
CA ILE A 598 36.08 -23.48 -4.23
C ILE A 598 37.50 -23.36 -4.81
N ALA A 599 38.05 -24.45 -5.34
CA ALA A 599 39.36 -24.43 -5.99
C ALA A 599 39.36 -23.46 -7.19
N PHE A 600 38.31 -23.49 -8.00
CA PHE A 600 38.15 -22.57 -9.14
C PHE A 600 38.04 -21.11 -8.67
N TYR A 601 37.30 -20.83 -7.59
CA TYR A 601 37.25 -19.51 -6.96
C TYR A 601 38.64 -19.04 -6.50
N GLN A 602 39.40 -19.89 -5.82
CA GLN A 602 40.73 -19.56 -5.28
C GLN A 602 41.77 -19.30 -6.39
N GLN A 603 41.62 -19.94 -7.55
CA GLN A 603 42.46 -19.70 -8.73
C GLN A 603 42.24 -18.29 -9.31
N GLN A 604 41.05 -17.71 -9.14
CA GLN A 604 40.77 -16.37 -9.63
C GLN A 604 41.45 -15.33 -8.74
N LYS A 605 42.16 -14.39 -9.34
CA LYS A 605 42.70 -13.20 -8.64
C LYS A 605 41.87 -11.94 -8.88
N ASP A 606 41.05 -11.96 -9.92
CA ASP A 606 40.19 -10.84 -10.32
C ASP A 606 38.89 -10.85 -9.48
N PRO A 607 38.59 -9.76 -8.73
CA PRO A 607 37.35 -9.61 -7.98
C PRO A 607 36.09 -9.77 -8.84
N LEU A 608 36.10 -9.30 -10.09
CA LEU A 608 34.97 -9.40 -11.00
C LEU A 608 34.60 -10.86 -11.28
N ARG A 609 35.59 -11.68 -11.64
CA ARG A 609 35.42 -13.12 -11.90
C ARG A 609 34.98 -13.87 -10.66
N ARG A 610 35.56 -13.55 -9.49
CA ARG A 610 35.14 -14.11 -8.19
C ARG A 610 33.67 -13.83 -7.92
N ARG A 611 33.25 -12.58 -8.09
CA ARG A 611 31.86 -12.14 -7.91
C ARG A 611 30.90 -12.87 -8.83
N ALA A 612 31.19 -12.92 -10.13
CA ALA A 612 30.34 -13.57 -11.12
C ALA A 612 30.16 -15.08 -10.83
N LEU A 613 31.26 -15.76 -10.49
CA LEU A 613 31.22 -17.17 -10.08
C LEU A 613 30.33 -17.39 -8.86
N VAL A 614 30.53 -16.58 -7.80
CA VAL A 614 29.78 -16.75 -6.56
C VAL A 614 28.30 -16.44 -6.79
N GLN A 615 27.96 -15.40 -7.55
CA GLN A 615 26.56 -15.09 -7.88
C GLN A 615 25.87 -16.24 -8.62
N ASP A 616 26.44 -16.70 -9.73
CA ASP A 616 25.82 -17.76 -10.56
C ASP A 616 25.73 -19.08 -9.79
N ALA A 617 26.78 -19.45 -9.04
CA ALA A 617 26.80 -20.68 -8.27
C ALA A 617 25.87 -20.65 -7.05
N VAL A 618 25.79 -19.52 -6.33
CA VAL A 618 24.87 -19.34 -5.19
C VAL A 618 23.42 -19.32 -5.67
N GLU A 619 23.12 -18.64 -6.77
CA GLU A 619 21.78 -18.61 -7.35
C GLU A 619 21.35 -20.01 -7.81
N ARG A 620 22.23 -20.71 -8.54
CA ARG A 620 22.00 -22.11 -8.94
C ARG A 620 21.78 -23.01 -7.73
N ALA A 621 22.65 -22.93 -6.73
CA ALA A 621 22.54 -23.74 -5.52
C ALA A 621 21.27 -23.43 -4.73
N ALA A 622 20.88 -22.16 -4.62
CA ALA A 622 19.66 -21.73 -3.95
C ALA A 622 18.41 -22.28 -4.64
N SER A 623 18.36 -22.26 -5.98
CA SER A 623 17.25 -22.79 -6.78
C SER A 623 17.03 -24.30 -6.60
N LEU A 624 18.12 -25.04 -6.34
CA LEU A 624 18.12 -26.49 -6.14
C LEU A 624 18.11 -26.92 -4.68
N GLY A 625 18.22 -25.99 -3.71
CA GLY A 625 18.40 -26.34 -2.30
C GLY A 625 19.76 -26.99 -1.97
N ALA A 626 20.79 -26.77 -2.79
CA ALA A 626 22.16 -27.26 -2.61
C ALA A 626 22.92 -26.48 -1.52
N ASP A 627 22.41 -26.58 -0.30
CA ASP A 627 22.78 -25.78 0.87
C ASP A 627 24.28 -25.80 1.22
N GLY A 628 25.00 -26.88 0.92
CA GLY A 628 26.43 -27.01 1.23
C GLY A 628 27.34 -26.23 0.26
N VAL A 629 26.94 -26.08 -1.00
CA VAL A 629 27.67 -25.28 -2.00
C VAL A 629 27.44 -23.79 -1.76
N MET A 630 26.18 -23.45 -1.54
CA MET A 630 25.75 -22.07 -1.27
C MET A 630 26.47 -21.48 -0.05
N GLU A 631 26.50 -22.20 1.08
CA GLU A 631 27.18 -21.75 2.30
C GLU A 631 28.69 -21.58 2.07
N ALA A 632 29.33 -22.59 1.47
CA ALA A 632 30.78 -22.57 1.30
C ALA A 632 31.23 -21.39 0.43
N LEU A 633 30.56 -21.15 -0.70
CA LEU A 633 30.91 -20.06 -1.61
C LEU A 633 30.58 -18.68 -1.02
N ALA A 634 29.42 -18.51 -0.40
CA ALA A 634 29.07 -17.24 0.23
C ALA A 634 30.04 -16.89 1.37
N THR A 635 30.44 -17.88 2.17
CA THR A 635 31.39 -17.69 3.28
C THR A 635 32.77 -17.32 2.78
N VAL A 636 33.33 -18.11 1.84
CA VAL A 636 34.65 -17.87 1.27
C VAL A 636 34.72 -16.50 0.61
N TYR A 637 33.65 -16.09 -0.09
CA TYR A 637 33.61 -14.79 -0.73
C TYR A 637 33.63 -13.63 0.26
N VAL A 638 32.88 -13.74 1.36
CA VAL A 638 32.93 -12.76 2.44
C VAL A 638 34.33 -12.73 3.05
N ASP A 639 34.89 -13.87 3.45
CA ASP A 639 36.16 -13.97 4.17
C ASP A 639 37.36 -13.46 3.37
N ASP A 640 37.42 -13.74 2.08
CA ASP A 640 38.52 -13.31 1.20
C ASP A 640 38.43 -11.82 0.80
N THR A 641 37.30 -11.16 1.07
CA THR A 641 37.08 -9.77 0.66
C THR A 641 37.45 -8.79 1.79
N PRO A 642 38.36 -7.83 1.57
CA PRO A 642 38.84 -6.93 2.63
C PRO A 642 37.73 -6.06 3.24
N ALA A 643 37.74 -5.92 4.57
CA ALA A 643 36.76 -5.10 5.30
C ALA A 643 36.78 -3.62 4.86
N GLY A 644 35.61 -2.96 4.89
CA GLY A 644 35.47 -1.55 4.52
C GLY A 644 35.42 -1.27 3.02
N THR A 645 35.78 -2.26 2.18
CA THR A 645 35.65 -2.15 0.72
C THR A 645 34.20 -2.25 0.26
N GLU A 646 33.93 -1.74 -0.94
CA GLU A 646 32.62 -1.88 -1.58
C GLU A 646 32.29 -3.34 -1.89
N GLU A 647 33.28 -4.11 -2.33
CA GLU A 647 33.12 -5.55 -2.60
C GLU A 647 32.73 -6.32 -1.35
N ARG A 648 33.25 -5.93 -0.18
CA ARG A 648 32.83 -6.53 1.10
C ARG A 648 31.36 -6.29 1.38
N ARG A 649 30.85 -5.08 1.10
CA ARG A 649 29.42 -4.79 1.27
C ARG A 649 28.57 -5.68 0.35
N ARG A 650 29.02 -5.93 -0.88
CA ARG A 650 28.33 -6.85 -1.82
C ARG A 650 28.35 -8.29 -1.32
N ALA A 651 29.51 -8.77 -0.86
CA ALA A 651 29.66 -10.10 -0.30
C ALA A 651 28.77 -10.31 0.94
N GLU A 652 28.75 -9.35 1.88
CA GLU A 652 27.90 -9.40 3.08
C GLU A 652 26.40 -9.43 2.73
N ARG A 653 25.96 -8.69 1.69
CA ARG A 653 24.57 -8.71 1.22
C ARG A 653 24.17 -10.05 0.59
N LEU A 654 25.00 -10.58 -0.32
CA LEU A 654 24.75 -11.87 -0.97
C LEU A 654 24.71 -12.98 0.09
N PHE A 655 25.66 -12.95 1.04
CA PHE A 655 25.71 -13.86 2.17
C PHE A 655 24.43 -13.81 2.99
N ARG A 656 23.98 -12.61 3.40
CA ARG A 656 22.72 -12.42 4.12
C ARG A 656 21.55 -13.05 3.35
N ARG A 657 21.37 -12.70 2.07
CA ARG A 657 20.26 -13.20 1.25
C ARG A 657 20.27 -14.74 1.15
N ALA A 658 21.42 -15.31 0.82
CA ALA A 658 21.57 -16.75 0.61
C ALA A 658 21.35 -17.54 1.91
N MET A 659 22.02 -17.12 2.99
CA MET A 659 22.00 -17.82 4.27
C MET A 659 20.69 -17.63 5.03
N THR A 660 20.07 -16.45 4.97
CA THR A 660 18.72 -16.26 5.51
C THR A 660 17.71 -17.13 4.75
N GLY A 661 17.77 -17.17 3.40
CA GLY A 661 16.94 -18.07 2.60
C GLY A 661 17.08 -19.54 3.01
N ARG A 662 18.31 -19.98 3.28
CA ARG A 662 18.64 -21.32 3.83
C ARG A 662 17.99 -21.58 5.18
N ALA A 663 18.18 -20.67 6.13
CA ALA A 663 17.74 -20.79 7.51
C ALA A 663 16.22 -21.02 7.55
N TYR A 664 15.47 -20.23 6.78
CA TYR A 664 14.03 -20.38 6.68
C TYR A 664 13.57 -21.65 5.97
N ARG A 665 14.29 -22.14 4.94
CA ARG A 665 14.00 -23.48 4.35
C ARG A 665 14.20 -24.60 5.37
N ARG A 666 15.24 -24.52 6.21
CA ARG A 666 15.51 -25.48 7.28
C ARG A 666 14.47 -25.40 8.39
N LEU A 667 14.06 -24.20 8.75
CA LEU A 667 13.00 -23.96 9.72
C LEU A 667 11.68 -24.57 9.23
N GLY A 668 11.31 -24.37 7.96
CA GLY A 668 10.14 -25.00 7.34
C GLY A 668 10.23 -26.54 7.24
N ARG A 669 11.43 -27.12 7.18
CA ARG A 669 11.70 -28.57 7.27
C ARG A 669 11.85 -29.07 8.72
N GLN A 670 11.46 -28.26 9.73
CA GLN A 670 11.58 -28.54 11.17
C GLN A 670 13.00 -28.87 11.67
N ARG A 671 14.04 -28.40 10.97
CA ARG A 671 15.45 -28.57 11.39
C ARG A 671 15.89 -27.38 12.25
N LEU A 672 15.34 -27.30 13.46
CA LEU A 672 15.42 -26.12 14.33
C LEU A 672 16.86 -25.73 14.69
N ASP A 673 17.71 -26.67 15.09
CA ASP A 673 19.11 -26.38 15.43
C ASP A 673 19.92 -25.86 14.24
N ASN A 674 19.73 -26.45 13.07
CA ASN A 674 20.42 -26.04 11.85
C ASN A 674 19.96 -24.65 11.40
N ALA A 675 18.66 -24.36 11.52
CA ALA A 675 18.12 -23.03 11.23
C ALA A 675 18.68 -21.99 12.21
N ARG A 676 18.72 -22.31 13.51
CA ARG A 676 19.31 -21.45 14.55
C ARG A 676 20.77 -21.12 14.25
N ALA A 677 21.57 -22.14 13.92
CA ALA A 677 22.98 -21.96 13.56
C ALA A 677 23.16 -21.04 12.34
N ASP A 678 22.31 -21.17 11.31
CA ASP A 678 22.35 -20.27 10.15
C ASP A 678 21.96 -18.84 10.52
N PHE A 679 20.93 -18.64 11.35
CA PHE A 679 20.53 -17.31 11.82
C PHE A 679 21.59 -16.64 12.69
N ASP A 680 22.24 -17.41 13.58
CA ASP A 680 23.39 -16.93 14.36
C ASP A 680 24.52 -16.48 13.45
N LEU A 681 24.86 -17.29 12.44
CA LEU A 681 25.91 -16.98 11.50
C LEU A 681 25.61 -15.71 10.69
N VAL A 682 24.38 -15.51 10.23
CA VAL A 682 23.98 -14.26 9.56
C VAL A 682 24.07 -13.07 10.49
N THR A 683 23.59 -13.21 11.72
CA THR A 683 23.65 -12.14 12.74
C THR A 683 25.09 -11.74 13.02
N GLN A 684 25.98 -12.71 13.23
CA GLN A 684 27.41 -12.48 13.47
C GLN A 684 28.08 -11.71 12.34
N ARG A 685 27.80 -12.10 11.09
CA ARG A 685 28.50 -11.57 9.91
C ARG A 685 27.94 -10.25 9.42
N THR A 686 26.63 -10.00 9.59
CA THR A 686 25.95 -8.86 8.96
C THR A 686 25.20 -7.95 9.94
N GLY A 687 25.07 -8.33 11.22
CA GLY A 687 24.26 -7.59 12.18
C GLY A 687 22.76 -7.58 11.87
N SER A 688 22.25 -8.60 11.16
CA SER A 688 20.83 -8.69 10.79
C SER A 688 19.94 -8.80 12.02
N LEU A 689 19.11 -7.79 12.29
CA LEU A 689 18.13 -7.82 13.38
C LEU A 689 17.06 -8.90 13.16
N GLU A 690 16.62 -9.12 11.92
CA GLU A 690 15.69 -10.20 11.57
C GLU A 690 16.27 -11.57 11.96
N SER A 691 17.52 -11.85 11.60
CA SER A 691 18.16 -13.11 11.95
C SER A 691 18.36 -13.24 13.47
N ALA A 692 18.66 -12.13 14.15
CA ALA A 692 18.77 -12.12 15.60
C ALA A 692 17.45 -12.50 16.28
N VAL A 693 16.32 -11.92 15.82
CA VAL A 693 14.97 -12.24 16.32
C VAL A 693 14.66 -13.73 16.18
N GLU A 694 14.84 -14.29 14.99
CA GLU A 694 14.55 -15.72 14.76
C GLU A 694 15.46 -16.62 15.59
N SER A 695 16.73 -16.24 15.76
CA SER A 695 17.67 -16.98 16.59
C SER A 695 17.32 -16.95 18.09
N ILE A 696 16.84 -15.80 18.59
CA ILE A 696 16.31 -15.66 19.95
C ILE A 696 15.10 -16.57 20.14
N ASN A 697 14.14 -16.51 19.21
CA ASN A 697 12.91 -17.29 19.28
C ASN A 697 13.17 -18.79 19.32
N LEU A 698 14.12 -19.29 18.52
CA LEU A 698 14.50 -20.69 18.54
C LEU A 698 15.12 -21.12 19.87
N ARG A 699 15.92 -20.27 20.53
CA ARG A 699 16.46 -20.54 21.88
C ARG A 699 15.41 -20.53 22.97
N LEU A 700 14.50 -19.55 22.94
CA LEU A 700 13.39 -19.47 23.89
C LEU A 700 12.47 -20.71 23.77
N ARG A 701 12.18 -21.15 22.54
CA ARG A 701 11.43 -22.39 22.29
C ARG A 701 12.15 -23.64 22.81
N ALA A 702 13.49 -23.64 22.80
CA ALA A 702 14.30 -24.71 23.37
C ALA A 702 14.43 -24.64 24.92
N GLY A 703 13.80 -23.66 25.57
CA GLY A 703 13.82 -23.50 27.03
C GLY A 703 15.06 -22.80 27.60
N THR A 704 15.86 -22.13 26.76
CA THR A 704 17.00 -21.33 27.23
C THR A 704 16.51 -20.07 27.96
N SER A 705 17.15 -19.70 29.08
CA SER A 705 16.73 -18.52 29.85
C SER A 705 17.05 -17.20 29.11
N PRO A 706 16.22 -16.16 29.25
CA PRO A 706 16.45 -14.87 28.58
C PRO A 706 17.83 -14.26 28.82
N GLU A 707 18.40 -14.41 30.03
CA GLU A 707 19.71 -13.87 30.39
C GLU A 707 20.85 -14.55 29.60
N VAL A 708 20.72 -15.86 29.38
CA VAL A 708 21.68 -16.63 28.56
C VAL A 708 21.53 -16.24 27.09
N VAL A 709 20.30 -16.11 26.59
CA VAL A 709 20.04 -15.67 25.22
C VAL A 709 20.63 -14.28 24.94
N GLU A 710 20.43 -13.33 25.85
CA GLU A 710 21.00 -11.98 25.74
C GLU A 710 22.52 -12.06 25.59
N LYS A 711 23.20 -12.79 26.48
CA LYS A 711 24.66 -12.91 26.45
C LYS A 711 25.18 -13.54 25.15
N GLU A 712 24.55 -14.60 24.66
CA GLU A 712 24.98 -15.30 23.45
C GLU A 712 24.76 -14.50 22.16
N VAL A 713 23.62 -13.80 22.05
CA VAL A 713 23.25 -13.06 20.83
C VAL A 713 23.91 -11.68 20.76
N THR A 714 24.25 -11.08 21.90
CA THR A 714 24.94 -9.76 21.93
C THR A 714 26.44 -9.88 21.72
N THR A 715 27.07 -10.99 22.11
CA THR A 715 28.52 -11.22 21.96
C THR A 715 28.94 -11.62 20.56
N THR A 716 28.00 -11.80 19.65
CA THR A 716 28.23 -12.44 18.34
C THR A 716 28.52 -11.46 17.19
N ALA A 717 28.22 -10.16 17.28
CA ALA A 717 28.36 -9.22 16.15
C ALA A 717 29.26 -8.00 16.44
N ALA A 718 30.51 -8.01 15.98
CA ALA A 718 31.50 -6.95 16.28
C ALA A 718 31.19 -5.56 15.67
N LYS A 719 30.49 -5.48 14.52
CA LYS A 719 30.20 -4.19 13.81
C LYS A 719 28.93 -3.47 14.27
N MET A 720 28.01 -4.16 14.96
CA MET A 720 26.70 -3.66 15.40
C MET A 720 26.45 -3.92 16.89
N ALA A 721 27.52 -4.19 17.66
CA ALA A 721 27.43 -4.74 19.00
C ALA A 721 26.52 -3.94 19.94
N GLU A 722 26.67 -2.61 19.97
CA GLU A 722 25.91 -1.74 20.86
C GLU A 722 24.44 -1.58 20.42
N PRO A 723 24.11 -1.19 19.17
CA PRO A 723 22.71 -1.14 18.71
C PRO A 723 21.99 -2.50 18.78
N LEU A 724 22.69 -3.60 18.45
CA LEU A 724 22.14 -4.95 18.55
C LEU A 724 21.84 -5.30 20.01
N ALA A 725 22.74 -4.97 20.95
CA ALA A 725 22.52 -5.25 22.36
C ALA A 725 21.27 -4.57 22.93
N HIS A 726 21.09 -3.28 22.63
CA HIS A 726 19.88 -2.55 23.04
C HIS A 726 18.62 -3.13 22.42
N PHE A 727 18.66 -3.50 21.14
CA PHE A 727 17.54 -4.16 20.46
C PHE A 727 17.19 -5.52 21.09
N VAL A 728 18.19 -6.38 21.33
CA VAL A 728 18.00 -7.72 21.94
C VAL A 728 17.39 -7.60 23.34
N LYS A 729 17.88 -6.68 24.17
CA LYS A 729 17.31 -6.39 25.50
C LYS A 729 15.84 -5.99 25.41
N ALA A 730 15.52 -5.02 24.55
CA ALA A 730 14.14 -4.57 24.35
C ALA A 730 13.24 -5.72 23.88
N TYR A 731 13.75 -6.58 22.98
CA TYR A 731 13.02 -7.73 22.46
C TYR A 731 12.72 -8.76 23.54
N LEU A 732 13.70 -9.12 24.37
CA LEU A 732 13.52 -10.07 25.46
C LEU A 732 12.58 -9.52 26.54
N MET A 733 12.67 -8.22 26.86
CA MET A 733 11.72 -7.54 27.73
C MET A 733 10.29 -7.62 27.17
N ALA A 734 10.11 -7.37 25.87
CA ALA A 734 8.82 -7.47 25.21
C ALA A 734 8.23 -8.88 25.32
N CYS A 735 9.04 -9.93 25.11
CA CYS A 735 8.59 -11.32 25.22
C CYS A 735 8.05 -11.69 26.61
N GLN A 736 8.49 -10.99 27.67
CA GLN A 736 8.05 -11.25 29.04
C GLN A 736 6.77 -10.49 29.43
N LEU A 737 6.43 -9.41 28.73
CA LEU A 737 5.30 -8.52 29.04
C LEU A 737 3.97 -9.24 29.35
N PRO A 738 3.57 -10.29 28.61
CA PRO A 738 2.27 -10.92 28.82
C PRO A 738 2.12 -11.62 30.19
N GLY A 739 3.24 -12.06 30.79
CA GLY A 739 3.28 -12.79 32.06
C GLY A 739 3.41 -11.93 33.31
N LEU A 740 3.55 -10.61 33.18
CA LEU A 740 3.82 -9.71 34.30
C LEU A 740 2.55 -9.22 35.01
N ASP A 741 2.69 -8.83 36.29
CA ASP A 741 1.69 -8.04 37.00
C ASP A 741 1.64 -6.59 36.47
N ASP A 742 0.64 -5.80 36.89
CA ASP A 742 0.39 -4.48 36.30
C ASP A 742 1.53 -3.47 36.54
N GLU A 743 2.19 -3.52 37.71
CA GLU A 743 3.27 -2.60 38.05
C GLU A 743 4.57 -3.00 37.31
N ALA A 744 4.90 -4.29 37.32
CA ALA A 744 6.02 -4.84 36.58
C ALA A 744 5.85 -4.63 35.07
N HIS A 745 4.65 -4.83 34.52
CA HIS A 745 4.36 -4.62 33.10
C HIS A 745 4.67 -3.17 32.68
N ALA A 746 4.12 -2.18 33.40
CA ALA A 746 4.34 -0.76 33.10
C ALA A 746 5.82 -0.34 33.18
N ARG A 747 6.56 -0.86 34.18
CA ARG A 747 8.01 -0.63 34.31
C ARG A 747 8.78 -1.24 33.14
N THR A 748 8.44 -2.47 32.75
CA THR A 748 9.10 -3.19 31.65
C THR A 748 8.82 -2.53 30.29
N VAL A 749 7.59 -2.06 30.02
CA VAL A 749 7.28 -1.27 28.81
C VAL A 749 8.16 -0.02 28.74
N SER A 750 8.25 0.73 29.85
CA SER A 750 9.06 1.95 29.91
C SER A 750 10.55 1.66 29.70
N ALA A 751 11.06 0.56 30.26
CA ALA A 751 12.44 0.12 30.08
C ALA A 751 12.72 -0.30 28.63
N ALA A 752 11.85 -1.11 28.02
CA ALA A 752 12.02 -1.58 26.64
C ALA A 752 12.01 -0.42 25.63
N VAL A 753 11.11 0.55 25.79
CA VAL A 753 11.07 1.76 24.97
C VAL A 753 12.34 2.60 25.15
N LYS A 754 12.86 2.68 26.38
CA LYS A 754 14.12 3.39 26.67
C LYS A 754 15.31 2.74 25.96
N GLU A 755 15.41 1.40 26.00
CA GLU A 755 16.47 0.66 25.30
C GLU A 755 16.45 0.95 23.78
N LEU A 756 15.28 0.91 23.13
CA LEU A 756 15.16 1.24 21.71
C LEU A 756 15.51 2.70 21.39
N ARG A 757 15.29 3.62 22.34
CA ARG A 757 15.58 5.05 22.17
C ARG A 757 17.08 5.34 22.16
N VAL A 758 17.90 4.58 22.90
CA VAL A 758 19.36 4.79 23.00
C VAL A 758 20.02 4.74 21.61
N SER A 759 19.61 3.79 20.76
CA SER A 759 20.15 3.62 19.41
C SER A 759 19.16 4.07 18.31
N TRP A 760 18.23 4.98 18.62
CA TRP A 760 17.17 5.37 17.69
C TRP A 760 17.72 6.03 16.41
N LYS A 761 18.81 6.79 16.50
CA LYS A 761 19.40 7.48 15.35
C LYS A 761 19.84 6.48 14.26
N GLU A 762 20.38 5.34 14.69
CA GLU A 762 20.87 4.25 13.84
C GLU A 762 19.75 3.27 13.45
N LEU A 763 18.79 3.06 14.35
CA LEU A 763 17.79 1.99 14.24
C LEU A 763 16.41 2.43 13.72
N LYS A 764 16.08 3.73 13.72
CA LYS A 764 14.73 4.21 13.35
C LYS A 764 14.28 3.79 11.95
N SER A 765 15.21 3.58 11.02
CA SER A 765 14.93 3.14 9.65
C SER A 765 14.94 1.61 9.49
N GLN A 766 15.07 0.85 10.58
CA GLN A 766 15.03 -0.61 10.58
C GLN A 766 13.60 -1.11 10.82
N ARG A 767 13.05 -1.85 9.86
CA ARG A 767 11.70 -2.46 9.95
C ARG A 767 11.48 -3.28 11.21
N ALA A 768 12.48 -4.05 11.66
CA ALA A 768 12.39 -4.88 12.86
C ALA A 768 12.23 -4.05 14.16
N VAL A 769 12.84 -2.86 14.21
CA VAL A 769 12.76 -1.96 15.37
C VAL A 769 11.38 -1.32 15.45
N GLN A 770 10.86 -0.84 14.32
CA GLN A 770 9.50 -0.29 14.23
C GLN A 770 8.45 -1.37 14.56
N ALA A 771 8.61 -2.58 14.05
CA ALA A 771 7.74 -3.71 14.37
C ALA A 771 7.71 -4.01 15.88
N LEU A 772 8.89 -4.05 16.52
CA LEU A 772 9.02 -4.29 17.96
C LEU A 772 8.41 -3.15 18.79
N SER A 773 8.65 -1.89 18.43
CA SER A 773 8.01 -0.74 19.09
C SER A 773 6.48 -0.83 18.98
N GLY A 774 5.97 -1.22 17.81
CA GLY A 774 4.54 -1.48 17.60
C GLY A 774 4.02 -2.55 18.55
N ALA A 775 4.70 -3.69 18.64
CA ALA A 775 4.33 -4.81 19.50
C ALA A 775 4.33 -4.46 21.00
N ILE A 776 5.34 -3.73 21.48
CA ILE A 776 5.42 -3.28 22.89
C ILE A 776 4.21 -2.40 23.24
N HIS A 777 3.88 -1.42 22.39
CA HIS A 777 2.73 -0.55 22.63
C HIS A 777 1.39 -1.25 22.44
N HIS A 778 1.33 -2.24 21.56
CA HIS A 778 0.13 -3.07 21.36
C HIS A 778 -0.17 -3.90 22.61
N GLU A 779 0.83 -4.52 23.22
CA GLU A 779 0.67 -5.23 24.50
C GLU A 779 0.27 -4.30 25.64
N ASP A 780 0.88 -3.11 25.72
CA ASP A 780 0.52 -2.10 26.71
C ASP A 780 -0.95 -1.67 26.56
N PHE A 781 -1.43 -1.51 25.33
CA PHE A 781 -2.85 -1.29 25.04
C PHE A 781 -3.71 -2.46 25.50
N LEU A 782 -3.32 -3.70 25.20
CA LEU A 782 -4.10 -4.87 25.63
C LEU A 782 -4.24 -4.95 27.14
N ARG A 783 -3.17 -4.61 27.88
CA ARG A 783 -3.15 -4.67 29.34
C ARG A 783 -3.91 -3.50 29.98
N ARG A 784 -3.62 -2.27 29.55
CA ARG A 784 -4.12 -1.03 30.18
C ARG A 784 -5.41 -0.49 29.57
N GLN A 785 -5.71 -0.88 28.32
CA GLN A 785 -6.79 -0.33 27.50
C GLN A 785 -6.65 1.19 27.29
N ASP A 786 -5.41 1.69 27.24
CA ASP A 786 -5.08 3.09 26.98
C ASP A 786 -5.11 3.36 25.45
N PRO A 787 -6.03 4.21 24.95
CA PRO A 787 -6.09 4.54 23.52
C PRO A 787 -4.78 5.13 22.98
N ALA A 788 -4.02 5.85 23.81
CA ALA A 788 -2.75 6.43 23.36
C ALA A 788 -1.69 5.35 23.07
N ALA A 789 -1.75 4.21 23.75
CA ALA A 789 -0.89 3.07 23.45
C ALA A 789 -1.27 2.41 22.11
N ALA A 790 -2.57 2.31 21.81
CA ALA A 790 -3.03 1.82 20.50
C ALA A 790 -2.61 2.75 19.35
N GLU A 791 -2.69 4.08 19.54
CA GLU A 791 -2.23 5.06 18.56
C GLU A 791 -0.73 4.92 18.27
N ARG A 792 0.11 4.81 19.31
CA ARG A 792 1.55 4.57 19.17
C ARG A 792 1.84 3.24 18.46
N ALA A 793 1.13 2.17 18.82
CA ALA A 793 1.28 0.86 18.19
C ALA A 793 0.98 0.94 16.69
N ASN A 794 -0.17 1.54 16.33
CA ASN A 794 -0.59 1.73 14.94
C ASN A 794 0.48 2.47 14.13
N ARG A 795 0.96 3.60 14.64
CA ARG A 795 2.00 4.40 13.99
C ARG A 795 3.27 3.60 13.70
N HIS A 796 3.78 2.87 14.69
CA HIS A 796 4.99 2.07 14.53
C HIS A 796 4.79 0.92 13.54
N TYR A 797 3.63 0.27 13.55
CA TYR A 797 3.31 -0.75 12.55
C TYR A 797 3.18 -0.17 11.13
N LEU A 798 2.60 1.00 10.95
CA LEU A 798 2.53 1.66 9.64
C LEU A 798 3.92 1.99 9.10
N ILE A 799 4.80 2.57 9.92
CA ILE A 799 6.19 2.81 9.53
C ILE A 799 6.90 1.48 9.21
N ALA A 800 6.68 0.45 10.03
CA ALA A 800 7.26 -0.86 9.78
C ALA A 800 6.80 -1.41 8.42
N LEU A 801 5.51 -1.33 8.11
CA LEU A 801 4.90 -1.77 6.85
C LEU A 801 5.57 -1.11 5.64
N ASP A 802 5.85 0.18 5.72
CA ASP A 802 6.51 0.95 4.66
C ASP A 802 7.98 0.56 4.47
N LEU A 803 8.67 0.26 5.57
CA LEU A 803 10.07 -0.19 5.54
C LEU A 803 10.22 -1.65 5.07
N VAL A 804 9.15 -2.44 5.04
CA VAL A 804 9.19 -3.85 4.64
C VAL A 804 9.60 -4.04 3.17
N ARG A 805 9.24 -3.09 2.28
CA ARG A 805 9.42 -3.21 0.82
C ARG A 805 8.86 -4.54 0.29
N ASN A 806 9.70 -5.37 -0.34
CA ASN A 806 9.34 -6.66 -0.95
C ASN A 806 9.46 -7.86 0.01
N ASN A 807 9.75 -7.64 1.30
CA ASN A 807 9.82 -8.72 2.28
C ASN A 807 8.40 -9.20 2.67
N VAL A 808 7.88 -10.14 1.89
CA VAL A 808 6.53 -10.72 2.04
C VAL A 808 6.23 -11.16 3.48
N ARG A 809 7.24 -11.67 4.21
CA ARG A 809 7.05 -12.20 5.57
C ARG A 809 6.72 -11.11 6.57
N TYR A 810 7.58 -10.08 6.62
CA TYR A 810 7.32 -8.92 7.47
C TYR A 810 6.03 -8.22 7.04
N ARG A 811 5.70 -8.21 5.75
CA ARG A 811 4.45 -7.61 5.26
C ARG A 811 3.24 -8.33 5.86
N ALA A 812 3.19 -9.65 5.74
CA ALA A 812 2.12 -10.47 6.30
C ALA A 812 2.02 -10.33 7.83
N MET A 813 3.16 -10.29 8.51
CA MET A 813 3.28 -10.11 9.96
C MET A 813 2.67 -8.76 10.41
N ILE A 814 3.11 -7.66 9.80
CA ILE A 814 2.67 -6.30 10.16
C ILE A 814 1.19 -6.09 9.81
N LEU A 815 0.74 -6.55 8.64
CA LEU A 815 -0.68 -6.48 8.27
C LEU A 815 -1.56 -7.28 9.25
N GLY A 816 -1.09 -8.45 9.70
CA GLY A 816 -1.75 -9.22 10.75
C GLY A 816 -1.84 -8.46 12.07
N ALA A 817 -0.75 -7.81 12.49
CA ALA A 817 -0.70 -7.03 13.72
C ALA A 817 -1.63 -5.79 13.65
N LEU A 818 -1.63 -5.06 12.54
CA LEU A 818 -2.56 -3.95 12.28
C LEU A 818 -4.01 -4.41 12.29
N GLY A 819 -4.33 -5.50 11.59
CA GLY A 819 -5.67 -6.10 11.58
C GLY A 819 -6.15 -6.49 12.99
N LEU A 820 -5.27 -7.10 13.78
CA LEU A 820 -5.55 -7.44 15.18
C LEU A 820 -5.76 -6.19 16.05
N LEU A 821 -4.87 -5.19 15.94
CA LEU A 821 -4.97 -3.93 16.68
C LEU A 821 -6.29 -3.24 16.40
N HIS A 822 -6.65 -3.04 15.13
CA HIS A 822 -7.90 -2.38 14.75
C HIS A 822 -9.13 -3.19 15.15
N THR A 823 -9.09 -4.52 15.07
CA THR A 823 -10.17 -5.39 15.58
C THR A 823 -10.37 -5.22 17.09
N GLN A 824 -9.29 -5.03 17.85
CA GLN A 824 -9.32 -4.88 19.30
C GLN A 824 -9.76 -3.47 19.74
N VAL A 825 -9.35 -2.44 18.99
CA VAL A 825 -9.83 -1.06 19.17
C VAL A 825 -11.31 -0.92 18.80
N GLY A 826 -11.79 -1.70 17.83
CA GLY A 826 -13.18 -1.67 17.34
C GLY A 826 -13.35 -1.03 15.96
N ASN A 827 -12.26 -0.75 15.24
CA ASN A 827 -12.28 -0.17 13.90
C ASN A 827 -12.44 -1.28 12.84
N PHE A 828 -13.60 -1.95 12.82
CA PHE A 828 -13.78 -3.20 12.07
C PHE A 828 -13.65 -3.08 10.55
N HIS A 829 -14.03 -1.94 9.95
CA HIS A 829 -13.82 -1.69 8.52
C HIS A 829 -12.33 -1.63 8.17
N ILE A 830 -11.55 -0.81 8.88
CA ILE A 830 -10.09 -0.69 8.72
C ILE A 830 -9.40 -2.04 9.00
N ALA A 831 -9.83 -2.74 10.05
CA ALA A 831 -9.28 -4.05 10.37
C ALA A 831 -9.45 -5.05 9.22
N LEU A 832 -10.63 -5.05 8.58
CA LEU A 832 -10.95 -5.95 7.49
C LEU A 832 -10.04 -5.68 6.27
N GLU A 833 -9.78 -4.42 5.94
CA GLU A 833 -8.88 -4.07 4.83
C GLU A 833 -7.46 -4.63 5.04
N TYR A 834 -6.89 -4.48 6.24
CA TYR A 834 -5.57 -5.06 6.54
C TYR A 834 -5.59 -6.59 6.53
N LEU A 835 -6.65 -7.20 7.07
CA LEU A 835 -6.78 -8.67 7.11
C LEU A 835 -6.97 -9.26 5.71
N GLU A 836 -7.71 -8.60 4.82
CA GLU A 836 -7.87 -8.99 3.42
C GLU A 836 -6.55 -8.87 2.64
N GLN A 837 -5.76 -7.81 2.88
CA GLN A 837 -4.42 -7.71 2.33
C GLN A 837 -3.48 -8.80 2.87
N ARG A 838 -3.57 -9.11 4.17
CA ARG A 838 -2.78 -10.16 4.81
C ARG A 838 -3.08 -11.54 4.22
N ASP A 839 -4.33 -11.81 3.87
CA ASP A 839 -4.76 -13.12 3.33
C ASP A 839 -4.23 -13.41 1.92
N LYS A 840 -3.70 -12.40 1.22
CA LYS A 840 -2.94 -12.58 -0.03
C LYS A 840 -1.60 -13.31 0.20
N PHE A 841 -1.17 -13.45 1.46
CA PHE A 841 0.08 -14.08 1.85
C PHE A 841 -0.16 -15.38 2.65
N PRO A 842 0.67 -16.42 2.46
CA PRO A 842 0.52 -17.68 3.16
C PRO A 842 0.70 -17.51 4.68
N SER A 843 -0.11 -18.24 5.45
CA SER A 843 0.04 -18.31 6.91
C SER A 843 1.25 -19.17 7.28
N VAL A 844 2.10 -18.58 8.11
CA VAL A 844 3.38 -19.13 8.55
C VAL A 844 3.23 -20.18 9.65
N ASP A 845 2.35 -19.87 10.61
CA ASP A 845 2.12 -20.62 11.83
C ASP A 845 0.61 -20.78 12.00
N ASN A 846 0.19 -21.98 12.40
CA ASN A 846 -1.21 -22.30 12.65
C ASN A 846 -1.80 -21.42 13.77
N ALA A 847 -1.00 -21.06 14.79
CA ALA A 847 -1.42 -20.16 15.87
C ALA A 847 -1.72 -18.74 15.37
N ALA A 848 -0.77 -18.12 14.67
CA ALA A 848 -0.93 -16.78 14.10
C ALA A 848 -2.07 -16.76 13.05
N GLY A 849 -2.15 -17.82 12.22
CA GLY A 849 -3.24 -18.00 11.28
C GLY A 849 -4.61 -18.09 11.95
N LEU A 850 -4.72 -18.81 13.07
CA LEU A 850 -5.95 -18.90 13.85
C LEU A 850 -6.37 -17.53 14.42
N ALA A 851 -5.42 -16.77 14.99
CA ALA A 851 -5.70 -15.44 15.54
C ALA A 851 -6.23 -14.47 14.47
N VAL A 852 -5.59 -14.43 13.31
CA VAL A 852 -6.03 -13.63 12.14
C VAL A 852 -7.41 -14.05 11.67
N SER A 853 -7.67 -15.36 11.52
CA SER A 853 -8.97 -15.86 11.06
C SER A 853 -10.10 -15.52 12.04
N LEU A 854 -9.85 -15.65 13.36
CA LEU A 854 -10.84 -15.26 14.38
C LEU A 854 -11.07 -13.76 14.42
N ALA A 855 -10.03 -12.94 14.25
CA ALA A 855 -10.15 -11.48 14.17
C ALA A 855 -10.94 -11.05 12.93
N ARG A 856 -10.68 -11.68 11.77
CA ARG A 856 -11.42 -11.43 10.54
C ARG A 856 -12.89 -11.81 10.67
N ALA A 857 -13.17 -13.00 11.20
CA ALA A 857 -14.55 -13.43 11.43
C ALA A 857 -15.30 -12.45 12.36
N ARG A 858 -14.61 -11.92 13.38
CA ARG A 858 -15.17 -10.87 14.25
C ARG A 858 -15.41 -9.56 13.51
N ALA A 859 -14.46 -9.10 12.70
CA ALA A 859 -14.60 -7.88 11.92
C ALA A 859 -15.77 -7.98 10.94
N LEU A 860 -15.90 -9.10 10.22
CA LEU A 860 -17.01 -9.38 9.31
C LEU A 860 -18.37 -9.34 10.02
N LEU A 861 -18.47 -9.91 11.23
CA LEU A 861 -19.72 -9.84 12.00
C LEU A 861 -20.11 -8.39 12.29
N HIS A 862 -19.16 -7.57 12.73
CA HIS A 862 -19.44 -6.18 13.11
C HIS A 862 -19.62 -5.22 11.93
N THR A 863 -19.35 -5.67 10.71
CA THR A 863 -19.63 -4.91 9.48
C THR A 863 -20.88 -5.40 8.73
N GLY A 864 -21.70 -6.26 9.36
CA GLY A 864 -22.96 -6.76 8.76
C GLY A 864 -22.75 -7.81 7.67
N ARG A 865 -21.65 -8.57 7.72
CA ARG A 865 -21.31 -9.66 6.80
C ARG A 865 -21.39 -11.01 7.52
N GLU A 866 -22.53 -11.33 8.13
CA GLU A 866 -22.74 -12.47 9.03
C GLU A 866 -22.44 -13.82 8.34
N GLU A 867 -22.88 -14.01 7.09
CA GLU A 867 -22.67 -15.27 6.37
C GLU A 867 -21.16 -15.56 6.15
N GLU A 868 -20.40 -14.52 5.81
CA GLU A 868 -18.95 -14.62 5.64
C GLU A 868 -18.23 -14.81 6.98
N ALA A 869 -18.71 -14.15 8.04
CA ALA A 869 -18.21 -14.33 9.40
C ALA A 869 -18.36 -15.80 9.85
N ALA A 870 -19.53 -16.39 9.61
CA ALA A 870 -19.81 -17.80 9.93
C ALA A 870 -18.89 -18.76 9.17
N LYS A 871 -18.74 -18.57 7.85
CA LYS A 871 -17.83 -19.37 7.01
C LYS A 871 -16.38 -19.26 7.49
N THR A 872 -15.92 -18.04 7.79
CA THR A 872 -14.55 -17.78 8.27
C THR A 872 -14.30 -18.44 9.63
N ALA A 873 -15.26 -18.39 10.55
CA ALA A 873 -15.13 -19.05 11.86
C ALA A 873 -15.17 -20.59 11.76
N ASP A 874 -16.01 -21.17 10.90
CA ASP A 874 -15.99 -22.60 10.62
C ASP A 874 -14.63 -23.06 10.07
N GLN A 875 -14.01 -22.28 9.17
CA GLN A 875 -12.67 -22.56 8.66
C GLN A 875 -11.60 -22.47 9.75
N ALA A 876 -11.69 -21.48 10.64
CA ALA A 876 -10.79 -21.32 11.76
C ALA A 876 -10.88 -22.52 12.73
N LEU A 877 -12.10 -22.98 13.03
CA LEU A 877 -12.36 -24.16 13.84
C LEU A 877 -11.83 -25.45 13.16
N ALA A 878 -12.03 -25.61 11.86
CA ALA A 878 -11.51 -26.76 11.12
C ALA A 878 -9.97 -26.82 11.14
N ARG A 879 -9.30 -25.65 11.05
CA ARG A 879 -7.84 -25.56 11.19
C ARG A 879 -7.38 -25.98 12.59
N LEU A 880 -8.10 -25.56 13.62
CA LEU A 880 -7.82 -25.94 15.01
C LEU A 880 -8.00 -27.45 15.21
N ASP A 881 -9.09 -28.04 14.71
CA ASP A 881 -9.36 -29.47 14.80
C ASP A 881 -8.27 -30.32 14.12
N ALA A 882 -7.63 -29.79 13.07
CA ALA A 882 -6.49 -30.41 12.40
C ALA A 882 -5.13 -30.21 13.11
N THR A 883 -5.05 -29.39 14.16
CA THR A 883 -3.79 -28.99 14.80
C THR A 883 -3.81 -29.28 16.32
N PRO A 884 -3.32 -30.44 16.78
CA PRO A 884 -3.40 -30.86 18.20
C PRO A 884 -2.79 -29.86 19.20
N GLU A 885 -1.74 -29.15 18.80
CA GLU A 885 -1.04 -28.15 19.62
C GLU A 885 -1.93 -26.94 20.00
N LEU A 886 -3.00 -26.70 19.25
CA LEU A 886 -3.95 -25.60 19.47
C LEU A 886 -5.21 -26.02 20.23
N ALA A 887 -5.27 -27.25 20.76
CA ALA A 887 -6.44 -27.77 21.47
C ALA A 887 -6.91 -26.88 22.63
N GLY A 888 -5.98 -26.14 23.26
CA GLY A 888 -6.28 -25.16 24.32
C GLY A 888 -7.22 -24.01 23.88
N PHE A 889 -7.35 -23.74 22.58
CA PHE A 889 -8.24 -22.71 22.03
C PHE A 889 -9.61 -23.25 21.59
N GLY A 890 -9.86 -24.55 21.77
CA GLY A 890 -11.04 -25.23 21.24
C GLY A 890 -12.35 -24.58 21.68
N LEU A 891 -12.52 -24.30 22.98
CA LEU A 891 -13.73 -23.66 23.51
C LEU A 891 -13.94 -22.25 22.93
N LEU A 892 -12.88 -21.44 22.80
CA LEU A 892 -12.99 -20.09 22.23
C LEU A 892 -13.38 -20.12 20.76
N ALA A 893 -12.77 -21.00 19.96
CA ALA A 893 -13.09 -21.13 18.54
C ALA A 893 -14.50 -21.68 18.33
N LEU A 894 -14.93 -22.64 19.16
CA LEU A 894 -16.28 -23.21 19.14
C LEU A 894 -17.35 -22.16 19.48
N ASP A 895 -17.19 -21.41 20.58
CA ASP A 895 -18.10 -20.32 20.97
C ASP A 895 -18.32 -19.34 19.81
N ARG A 896 -17.21 -18.89 19.19
CA ARG A 896 -17.23 -17.93 18.08
C ARG A 896 -17.91 -18.52 16.84
N ALA A 897 -17.57 -19.74 16.47
CA ALA A 897 -18.19 -20.40 15.32
C ALA A 897 -19.70 -20.64 15.54
N ALA A 898 -20.10 -21.04 16.75
CA ALA A 898 -21.50 -21.23 17.10
C ALA A 898 -22.28 -19.92 17.05
N LEU A 899 -21.76 -18.87 17.68
CA LEU A 899 -22.36 -17.54 17.70
C LEU A 899 -22.51 -16.93 16.31
N TYR A 900 -21.48 -17.04 15.46
CA TYR A 900 -21.51 -16.43 14.13
C TYR A 900 -22.43 -17.21 13.18
N ASN A 901 -22.50 -18.54 13.30
CA ASN A 901 -23.51 -19.32 12.58
C ASN A 901 -24.94 -18.98 13.05
N LEU A 902 -25.14 -18.71 14.35
CA LEU A 902 -26.43 -18.27 14.87
C LEU A 902 -26.83 -16.89 14.28
N ALA A 903 -25.89 -15.93 14.27
CA ALA A 903 -26.12 -14.60 13.70
C ALA A 903 -26.41 -14.65 12.19
N ALA A 904 -25.76 -15.56 11.47
CA ALA A 904 -25.99 -15.78 10.04
C ALA A 904 -27.27 -16.56 9.71
N GLY A 905 -28.11 -16.90 10.70
CA GLY A 905 -29.32 -17.71 10.50
C GLY A 905 -29.06 -19.18 10.13
N ARG A 906 -27.82 -19.69 10.29
CA ARG A 906 -27.44 -21.09 10.03
C ARG A 906 -27.73 -21.96 11.25
N PHE A 907 -29.00 -21.99 11.66
CA PHE A 907 -29.43 -22.53 12.95
C PHE A 907 -29.04 -24.00 13.17
N LYS A 908 -29.17 -24.86 12.16
CA LYS A 908 -28.74 -26.28 12.22
C LYS A 908 -27.28 -26.43 12.60
N ARG A 909 -26.42 -25.62 11.98
CA ARG A 909 -24.97 -25.65 12.21
C ARG A 909 -24.66 -25.07 13.59
N ALA A 910 -25.28 -23.95 13.95
CA ALA A 910 -25.12 -23.33 15.27
C ALA A 910 -25.52 -24.28 16.40
N LEU A 911 -26.65 -24.97 16.26
CA LEU A 911 -27.15 -25.94 17.24
C LEU A 911 -26.18 -27.10 17.45
N ALA A 912 -25.65 -27.67 16.36
CA ALA A 912 -24.64 -28.73 16.43
C ALA A 912 -23.32 -28.26 17.10
N LEU A 913 -22.91 -27.01 16.86
CA LEU A 913 -21.71 -26.44 17.48
C LEU A 913 -21.93 -26.18 18.97
N TYR A 914 -23.10 -25.64 19.38
CA TYR A 914 -23.44 -25.45 20.79
C TYR A 914 -23.58 -26.78 21.55
N ASP A 915 -24.05 -27.84 20.90
CA ASP A 915 -24.06 -29.18 21.51
C ASP A 915 -22.65 -29.69 21.79
N ARG A 916 -21.74 -29.52 20.82
CA ARG A 916 -20.33 -29.86 20.99
C ARG A 916 -19.70 -29.02 22.11
N GLU A 917 -19.92 -27.71 22.11
CA GLU A 917 -19.39 -26.81 23.14
C GLU A 917 -19.91 -27.15 24.54
N LEU A 918 -21.23 -27.36 24.69
CA LEU A 918 -21.84 -27.69 25.96
C LEU A 918 -21.34 -29.03 26.50
N SER A 919 -21.12 -30.03 25.64
CA SER A 919 -20.54 -31.32 26.05
C SER A 919 -19.14 -31.17 26.67
N LEU A 920 -18.32 -30.25 26.14
CA LEU A 920 -16.99 -29.94 26.66
C LEU A 920 -17.07 -29.17 27.99
N LEU A 921 -18.01 -28.22 28.09
CA LEU A 921 -18.24 -27.48 29.33
C LEU A 921 -18.79 -28.39 30.44
N ASP A 922 -19.69 -29.32 30.14
CA ASP A 922 -20.25 -30.26 31.12
C ASP A 922 -19.20 -31.26 31.63
N ALA A 923 -18.21 -31.62 30.81
CA ALA A 923 -17.06 -32.42 31.21
C ALA A 923 -15.97 -31.64 31.98
N GLY A 924 -15.97 -30.31 31.90
CA GLY A 924 -14.98 -29.43 32.53
C GLY A 924 -15.25 -29.11 34.02
N ALA A 925 -14.36 -28.32 34.62
CA ALA A 925 -14.47 -27.90 36.02
C ALA A 925 -15.76 -27.08 36.30
N ARG A 926 -16.25 -27.11 37.55
CA ARG A 926 -17.37 -26.28 38.04
C ARG A 926 -16.88 -25.03 38.78
N ASP A 927 -15.86 -24.39 38.23
CA ASP A 927 -15.38 -23.10 38.72
C ASP A 927 -16.31 -21.95 38.28
N GLN A 928 -16.03 -20.74 38.75
CA GLN A 928 -16.86 -19.56 38.48
C GLN A 928 -17.02 -19.30 36.97
N GLU A 929 -15.99 -19.55 36.17
CA GLU A 929 -16.04 -19.34 34.72
C GLU A 929 -16.86 -20.42 34.01
N GLY A 930 -16.69 -21.69 34.39
CA GLY A 930 -17.48 -22.80 33.86
C GLY A 930 -18.97 -22.66 34.16
N LEU A 931 -19.35 -22.17 35.34
CA LEU A 931 -20.75 -21.89 35.70
C LEU A 931 -21.37 -20.82 34.79
N ARG A 932 -20.68 -19.68 34.61
CA ARG A 932 -21.14 -18.61 33.73
C ARG A 932 -21.24 -19.05 32.28
N ASN A 933 -20.25 -19.78 31.78
CA ASN A 933 -20.20 -20.18 30.37
C ASN A 933 -21.33 -21.17 30.03
N ARG A 934 -21.65 -22.12 30.93
CA ARG A 934 -22.81 -23.03 30.74
C ARG A 934 -24.13 -22.27 30.62
N LEU A 935 -24.35 -21.26 31.47
CA LEU A 935 -25.53 -20.41 31.42
C LEU A 935 -25.67 -19.69 30.06
N VAL A 936 -24.59 -19.06 29.59
CA VAL A 936 -24.57 -18.32 28.31
C VAL A 936 -24.78 -19.23 27.12
N VAL A 937 -24.11 -20.39 27.10
CA VAL A 937 -24.24 -21.37 26.01
C VAL A 937 -25.65 -21.95 25.96
N ARG A 938 -26.31 -22.23 27.10
CA ARG A 938 -27.70 -22.71 27.12
C ARG A 938 -28.70 -21.68 26.60
N LEU A 939 -28.50 -20.40 26.94
CA LEU A 939 -29.29 -19.30 26.37
C LEU A 939 -29.14 -19.23 24.85
N ALA A 940 -27.91 -19.27 24.34
CA ALA A 940 -27.64 -19.20 22.90
C ALA A 940 -28.13 -20.46 22.15
N ARG A 941 -27.97 -21.64 22.75
CA ARG A 941 -28.49 -22.90 22.22
C ARG A 941 -30.01 -22.92 22.15
N SER A 942 -30.70 -22.30 23.12
CA SER A 942 -32.15 -22.12 23.08
C SER A 942 -32.60 -21.30 21.87
N ALA A 943 -31.86 -20.24 21.53
CA ALA A 943 -32.11 -19.45 20.32
C ALA A 943 -31.88 -20.25 19.03
N ALA A 944 -30.79 -21.03 18.96
CA ALA A 944 -30.51 -21.91 17.83
C ALA A 944 -31.55 -23.03 17.67
N ALA A 945 -31.99 -23.64 18.78
CA ALA A 945 -33.04 -24.66 18.78
C ALA A 945 -34.38 -24.09 18.31
N LEU A 946 -34.71 -22.86 18.69
CA LEU A 946 -35.85 -22.17 18.10
C LEU A 946 -35.66 -21.98 16.60
N GLY A 947 -34.52 -21.49 16.13
CA GLY A 947 -34.28 -21.35 14.69
C GLY A 947 -34.49 -22.64 13.88
N GLU A 948 -34.21 -23.81 14.46
CA GLU A 948 -34.46 -25.15 13.88
C GLU A 948 -35.83 -25.77 14.23
N GLU A 949 -36.81 -24.95 14.62
CA GLU A 949 -38.17 -25.40 14.95
C GLU A 949 -38.24 -26.47 16.06
N GLN A 950 -37.33 -26.42 17.04
CA GLN A 950 -37.30 -27.28 18.23
C GLN A 950 -37.68 -26.52 19.52
N PRO A 951 -38.92 -26.01 19.67
CA PRO A 951 -39.32 -25.18 20.81
C PRO A 951 -39.29 -25.92 22.15
N GLN A 952 -39.57 -27.23 22.17
CA GLN A 952 -39.54 -28.04 23.40
C GLN A 952 -38.12 -28.10 23.99
N ARG A 953 -37.12 -28.28 23.14
CA ARG A 953 -35.71 -28.31 23.53
C ARG A 953 -35.24 -26.95 24.07
N ALA A 954 -35.69 -25.86 23.46
CA ALA A 954 -35.43 -24.52 23.98
C ALA A 954 -36.02 -24.32 25.38
N LEU A 955 -37.24 -24.81 25.64
CA LEU A 955 -37.86 -24.74 26.96
C LEU A 955 -37.10 -25.56 28.02
N GLU A 956 -36.57 -26.73 27.66
CA GLU A 956 -35.74 -27.55 28.55
C GLU A 956 -34.47 -26.82 28.99
N ASP A 957 -33.77 -26.16 28.06
CA ASP A 957 -32.60 -25.34 28.39
C ASP A 957 -32.98 -24.10 29.20
N LEU A 958 -34.06 -23.42 28.86
CA LEU A 958 -34.53 -22.25 29.59
C LEU A 958 -34.93 -22.59 31.04
N ALA A 959 -35.45 -23.80 31.30
CA ALA A 959 -35.72 -24.28 32.65
C ALA A 959 -34.44 -24.52 33.47
N ILE A 960 -33.32 -24.87 32.81
CA ILE A 960 -32.01 -24.94 33.47
C ILE A 960 -31.48 -23.53 33.73
N VAL A 961 -31.57 -22.64 32.73
CA VAL A 961 -31.17 -21.22 32.85
C VAL A 961 -31.86 -20.54 34.02
N ASP A 962 -33.16 -20.74 34.23
CA ASP A 962 -33.88 -20.16 35.37
C ASP A 962 -33.35 -20.66 36.72
N ARG A 963 -33.02 -21.95 36.82
CA ARG A 963 -32.42 -22.54 38.03
C ARG A 963 -31.03 -21.96 38.27
N ASP A 964 -30.21 -21.86 37.23
CA ASP A 964 -28.87 -21.29 37.30
C ASP A 964 -28.92 -19.81 37.70
N LEU A 965 -29.85 -19.01 37.15
CA LEU A 965 -30.01 -17.60 37.52
C LEU A 965 -30.54 -17.41 38.96
N ALA A 966 -31.13 -18.43 39.57
CA ALA A 966 -31.56 -18.43 40.96
C ALA A 966 -30.45 -18.91 41.92
N ASP A 967 -29.41 -19.57 41.42
CA ASP A 967 -28.31 -20.09 42.24
C ASP A 967 -27.35 -18.95 42.68
N PRO A 968 -27.16 -18.73 44.00
CA PRO A 968 -26.22 -17.74 44.51
C PRO A 968 -24.78 -17.93 44.01
N ALA A 969 -24.36 -19.18 43.77
CA ALA A 969 -23.03 -19.49 43.25
C ALA A 969 -22.84 -18.96 41.82
N VAL A 970 -23.86 -19.07 40.98
CA VAL A 970 -23.85 -18.53 39.61
C VAL A 970 -23.97 -17.01 39.64
N GLN A 971 -24.83 -16.44 40.49
CA GLN A 971 -24.99 -14.98 40.62
C GLN A 971 -23.67 -14.28 40.97
N ALA A 972 -22.85 -14.89 41.84
CA ALA A 972 -21.53 -14.38 42.20
C ALA A 972 -20.56 -14.29 40.99
N THR A 973 -20.82 -15.04 39.90
CA THR A 973 -20.00 -15.06 38.68
C THR A 973 -20.36 -13.97 37.67
N LEU A 974 -21.48 -13.26 37.86
CA LEU A 974 -22.06 -12.33 36.88
C LEU A 974 -21.53 -10.89 36.98
N GLY A 975 -20.40 -10.66 37.63
CA GLY A 975 -19.78 -9.33 37.75
C GLY A 975 -18.91 -8.95 36.54
N TRP A 976 -19.04 -7.71 36.05
CA TRP A 976 -18.23 -7.17 34.96
C TRP A 976 -17.60 -5.83 35.34
N ARG A 977 -16.51 -5.46 34.67
CA ARG A 977 -15.74 -4.23 34.97
C ARG A 977 -16.57 -2.93 34.91
N ARG A 978 -17.73 -2.94 34.24
CA ARG A 978 -18.66 -1.80 34.11
C ARG A 978 -20.14 -2.17 34.32
N ALA A 979 -20.44 -3.36 34.87
CA ALA A 979 -21.82 -3.77 35.13
C ALA A 979 -21.92 -4.59 36.41
N THR A 980 -22.97 -4.34 37.19
CA THR A 980 -23.22 -5.09 38.42
C THR A 980 -23.80 -6.48 38.09
N PRO A 981 -23.64 -7.49 38.98
CA PRO A 981 -24.31 -8.78 38.81
C PRO A 981 -25.83 -8.65 38.63
N ARG A 982 -26.45 -7.67 39.28
CA ARG A 982 -27.89 -7.36 39.13
C ARG A 982 -28.23 -6.95 37.70
N HIS A 983 -27.44 -6.06 37.09
CA HIS A 983 -27.66 -5.63 35.71
C HIS A 983 -27.54 -6.78 34.72
N VAL A 984 -26.50 -7.60 34.86
CA VAL A 984 -26.24 -8.74 33.95
C VAL A 984 -27.31 -9.81 34.08
N MET A 985 -27.72 -10.11 35.32
CA MET A 985 -28.83 -11.02 35.59
C MET A 985 -30.14 -10.52 34.97
N ARG A 986 -30.43 -9.21 35.06
CA ARG A 986 -31.61 -8.62 34.41
C ARG A 986 -31.57 -8.84 32.90
N SER A 987 -30.44 -8.57 32.24
CA SER A 987 -30.28 -8.78 30.80
C SER A 987 -30.51 -10.25 30.39
N TYR A 988 -29.97 -11.21 31.14
CA TYR A 988 -30.20 -12.63 30.86
C TYR A 988 -31.65 -13.06 31.08
N ARG A 989 -32.34 -12.52 32.09
CA ARG A 989 -33.79 -12.76 32.28
C ARG A 989 -34.64 -12.18 31.16
N ILE A 990 -34.29 -11.00 30.66
CA ILE A 990 -34.96 -10.39 29.50
C ILE A 990 -34.84 -11.30 28.26
N ILE A 991 -33.64 -11.80 27.99
CA ILE A 991 -33.38 -12.72 26.87
C ILE A 991 -34.17 -14.02 27.06
N ALA A 992 -34.08 -14.64 28.25
CA ALA A 992 -34.79 -15.89 28.57
C ALA A 992 -36.31 -15.76 28.41
N ALA A 993 -36.90 -14.67 28.91
CA ALA A 993 -38.33 -14.40 28.79
C ALA A 993 -38.78 -14.25 27.33
N GLY A 994 -37.97 -13.56 26.50
CA GLY A 994 -38.24 -13.44 25.06
C GLY A 994 -38.15 -14.78 24.31
N LEU A 995 -37.12 -15.58 24.59
CA LEU A 995 -36.98 -16.92 24.01
C LEU A 995 -38.13 -17.84 24.43
N ARG A 996 -38.54 -17.79 25.70
CA ARG A 996 -39.68 -18.53 26.24
C ARG A 996 -40.98 -18.16 25.54
N ALA A 997 -41.25 -16.85 25.40
CA ALA A 997 -42.43 -16.38 24.69
C ALA A 997 -42.49 -16.95 23.26
N ASN A 998 -41.37 -16.87 22.53
CA ASN A 998 -41.29 -17.40 21.17
C ASN A 998 -41.48 -18.94 21.11
N ALA A 999 -40.92 -19.68 22.07
CA ALA A 999 -41.08 -21.12 22.17
C ALA A 999 -42.54 -21.53 22.42
N GLU A 1000 -43.19 -20.89 23.39
CA GLU A 1000 -44.57 -21.19 23.76
C GLU A 1000 -45.56 -20.78 22.67
N THR A 1001 -45.32 -19.66 21.97
CA THR A 1001 -46.13 -19.26 20.80
C THR A 1001 -46.10 -20.33 19.71
N ARG A 1002 -44.92 -20.91 19.39
CA ARG A 1002 -44.80 -21.98 18.39
C ARG A 1002 -45.43 -23.30 18.81
N LEU A 1003 -45.58 -23.52 20.12
CA LEU A 1003 -46.33 -24.65 20.67
C LEU A 1003 -47.84 -24.36 20.79
N GLY A 1004 -48.31 -23.18 20.37
CA GLY A 1004 -49.71 -22.75 20.48
C GLY A 1004 -50.15 -22.41 21.90
N ARG A 1005 -49.23 -22.31 22.87
CA ARG A 1005 -49.52 -22.00 24.28
C ARG A 1005 -49.55 -20.50 24.53
N LEU A 1006 -50.46 -19.81 23.84
CA LEU A 1006 -50.49 -18.35 23.77
C LEU A 1006 -50.62 -17.65 25.13
N GLU A 1007 -51.35 -18.23 26.08
CA GLU A 1007 -51.48 -17.71 27.46
C GLU A 1007 -50.18 -17.76 28.28
N VAL A 1008 -49.33 -18.74 27.99
CA VAL A 1008 -48.01 -18.86 28.64
C VAL A 1008 -47.02 -17.91 27.97
N ALA A 1009 -47.12 -17.78 26.64
CA ALA A 1009 -46.34 -16.80 25.88
C ALA A 1009 -46.64 -15.36 26.32
N ALA A 1010 -47.91 -15.01 26.54
CA ALA A 1010 -48.34 -13.71 27.07
C ALA A 1010 -47.66 -13.39 28.40
N ARG A 1011 -47.71 -14.33 29.36
CA ARG A 1011 -47.06 -14.16 30.68
C ARG A 1011 -45.55 -13.96 30.58
N ALA A 1012 -44.89 -14.66 29.66
CA ALA A 1012 -43.46 -14.47 29.42
C ALA A 1012 -43.14 -13.09 28.80
N LEU A 1013 -43.99 -12.60 27.89
CA LEU A 1013 -43.87 -11.24 27.33
C LEU A 1013 -44.12 -10.15 28.38
N GLU A 1014 -45.12 -10.32 29.25
CA GLU A 1014 -45.39 -9.40 30.37
C GLU A 1014 -44.21 -9.35 31.34
N GLN A 1015 -43.61 -10.49 31.67
CA GLN A 1015 -42.39 -10.54 32.47
C GLN A 1015 -41.24 -9.80 31.79
N ARG A 1016 -41.06 -9.98 30.48
CA ARG A 1016 -40.03 -9.28 29.70
C ARG A 1016 -40.25 -7.77 29.71
N ARG A 1017 -41.49 -7.33 29.54
CA ARG A 1017 -41.90 -5.91 29.62
C ARG A 1017 -41.55 -5.32 30.99
N ALA A 1018 -41.94 -5.99 32.08
CA ALA A 1018 -41.65 -5.52 33.44
C ALA A 1018 -40.14 -5.33 33.67
N LEU A 1019 -39.31 -6.25 33.16
CA LEU A 1019 -37.86 -6.13 33.27
C LEU A 1019 -37.28 -4.96 32.45
N PHE A 1020 -37.87 -4.63 31.30
CA PHE A 1020 -37.46 -3.45 30.52
C PHE A 1020 -37.87 -2.14 31.19
N LEU A 1021 -39.08 -2.08 31.77
CA LEU A 1021 -39.53 -0.93 32.57
C LEU A 1021 -38.62 -0.70 33.78
N ASP A 1022 -38.34 -1.74 34.56
CA ASP A 1022 -37.37 -1.68 35.67
C ASP A 1022 -35.97 -1.22 35.23
N GLN A 1023 -35.58 -1.54 33.98
CA GLN A 1023 -34.30 -1.12 33.42
C GLN A 1023 -34.31 0.35 33.00
N PHE A 1024 -35.39 0.78 32.34
CA PHE A 1024 -35.61 2.15 31.93
C PHE A 1024 -35.69 3.10 33.16
N ASP A 1025 -36.43 2.72 34.19
CA ASP A 1025 -36.55 3.49 35.43
C ASP A 1025 -35.20 3.67 36.15
N GLU A 1026 -34.28 2.72 36.01
CA GLU A 1026 -32.98 2.74 36.66
C GLU A 1026 -31.89 3.45 35.83
N LEU A 1027 -31.87 3.25 34.50
CA LEU A 1027 -30.79 3.71 33.62
C LEU A 1027 -31.15 4.95 32.80
N ASP A 1028 -32.44 5.26 32.66
CA ASP A 1028 -33.00 6.37 31.88
C ASP A 1028 -32.44 6.46 30.44
N ARG A 1029 -32.31 5.31 29.77
CA ARG A 1029 -31.79 5.23 28.39
C ARG A 1029 -32.92 5.12 27.38
N ASP A 1030 -32.85 5.94 26.34
CA ASP A 1030 -33.80 5.95 25.22
C ASP A 1030 -33.96 4.58 24.54
N GLN A 1031 -32.88 3.78 24.47
CA GLN A 1031 -32.90 2.41 23.93
C GLN A 1031 -33.79 1.46 24.75
N ASP A 1032 -33.89 1.68 26.07
CA ASP A 1032 -34.71 0.85 26.95
C ASP A 1032 -36.20 1.17 26.75
N ALA A 1033 -36.55 2.45 26.52
CA ALA A 1033 -37.92 2.87 26.15
C ALA A 1033 -38.36 2.24 24.82
N SER A 1034 -37.51 2.26 23.79
CA SER A 1034 -37.78 1.58 22.51
C SER A 1034 -38.02 0.07 22.70
N ALA A 1035 -37.25 -0.58 23.59
CA ALA A 1035 -37.43 -1.99 23.90
C ALA A 1035 -38.74 -2.31 24.64
N VAL A 1036 -39.25 -1.39 25.47
CA VAL A 1036 -40.58 -1.48 26.09
C VAL A 1036 -41.67 -1.45 25.02
N THR A 1037 -41.63 -0.46 24.11
CA THR A 1037 -42.58 -0.35 22.99
C THR A 1037 -42.64 -1.64 22.16
N LEU A 1038 -41.48 -2.23 21.83
CA LEU A 1038 -41.44 -3.50 21.09
C LEU A 1038 -42.03 -4.67 21.88
N ALA A 1039 -41.83 -4.73 23.20
CA ALA A 1039 -42.43 -5.76 24.03
C ALA A 1039 -43.97 -5.64 24.11
N GLU A 1040 -44.49 -4.41 24.17
CA GLU A 1040 -45.92 -4.11 24.17
C GLU A 1040 -46.56 -4.41 22.81
N LEU A 1041 -45.89 -4.12 21.71
CA LEU A 1041 -46.34 -4.51 20.38
C LEU A 1041 -46.47 -6.04 20.25
N ARG A 1042 -45.49 -6.80 20.74
CA ARG A 1042 -45.54 -8.28 20.78
C ARG A 1042 -46.68 -8.81 21.65
N LEU A 1043 -47.02 -8.10 22.73
CA LEU A 1043 -48.19 -8.42 23.57
C LEU A 1043 -49.51 -8.16 22.83
N ALA A 1044 -49.58 -7.10 22.02
CA ALA A 1044 -50.74 -6.83 21.18
C ALA A 1044 -50.92 -7.91 20.10
N GLU A 1045 -49.84 -8.30 19.40
CA GLU A 1045 -49.85 -9.40 18.42
C GLU A 1045 -50.38 -10.70 19.07
N ASN A 1046 -49.82 -11.07 20.23
CA ASN A 1046 -50.25 -12.25 20.96
C ASN A 1046 -51.73 -12.19 21.40
N ALA A 1047 -52.22 -11.01 21.81
CA ALA A 1047 -53.61 -10.82 22.18
C ALA A 1047 -54.55 -10.99 20.97
N VAL A 1048 -54.16 -10.53 19.79
CA VAL A 1048 -54.89 -10.78 18.53
C VAL A 1048 -54.93 -12.27 18.21
N ASP A 1049 -53.81 -12.99 18.33
CA ASP A 1049 -53.76 -14.44 18.12
C ASP A 1049 -54.68 -15.21 19.10
N ARG A 1050 -54.84 -14.69 20.32
CA ARG A 1050 -55.77 -15.20 21.35
C ARG A 1050 -57.23 -14.77 21.12
N ARG A 1051 -57.48 -13.91 20.14
CA ARG A 1051 -58.77 -13.25 19.86
C ARG A 1051 -59.26 -12.33 20.99
N ASP A 1052 -58.34 -11.76 21.77
CA ASP A 1052 -58.61 -10.76 22.80
C ASP A 1052 -58.33 -9.34 22.26
N MET A 1053 -59.31 -8.80 21.54
CA MET A 1053 -59.20 -7.49 20.89
C MET A 1053 -59.12 -6.33 21.87
N ALA A 1054 -59.70 -6.48 23.07
CA ALA A 1054 -59.64 -5.44 24.10
C ALA A 1054 -58.22 -5.29 24.65
N GLN A 1055 -57.54 -6.41 24.92
CA GLN A 1055 -56.14 -6.39 25.34
C GLN A 1055 -55.21 -5.94 24.21
N ALA A 1056 -55.47 -6.35 22.96
CA ALA A 1056 -54.70 -5.88 21.81
C ALA A 1056 -54.73 -4.34 21.68
N ALA A 1057 -55.93 -3.74 21.83
CA ALA A 1057 -56.09 -2.29 21.79
C ALA A 1057 -55.36 -1.58 22.93
N ARG A 1058 -55.44 -2.13 24.16
CA ARG A 1058 -54.74 -1.57 25.32
C ARG A 1058 -53.22 -1.56 25.10
N TRP A 1059 -52.64 -2.70 24.71
CA TRP A 1059 -51.20 -2.81 24.50
C TRP A 1059 -50.69 -1.94 23.36
N LEU A 1060 -51.47 -1.76 22.28
CA LEU A 1060 -51.13 -0.81 21.21
C LEU A 1060 -51.15 0.64 21.71
N GLY A 1061 -52.11 1.00 22.56
CA GLY A 1061 -52.14 2.33 23.20
C GLY A 1061 -50.90 2.59 24.04
N GLU A 1062 -50.50 1.62 24.87
CA GLU A 1062 -49.29 1.71 25.70
C GLU A 1062 -48.01 1.82 24.84
N ALA A 1063 -47.90 1.00 23.79
CA ALA A 1063 -46.75 1.01 22.87
C ALA A 1063 -46.57 2.37 22.20
N ILE A 1064 -47.67 2.97 21.72
CA ILE A 1064 -47.66 4.29 21.07
C ILE A 1064 -47.31 5.40 22.06
N ALA A 1065 -47.82 5.35 23.30
CA ALA A 1065 -47.51 6.34 24.32
C ALA A 1065 -46.01 6.35 24.70
N HIS A 1066 -45.41 5.17 24.87
CA HIS A 1066 -43.97 5.07 25.13
C HIS A 1066 -43.13 5.50 23.93
N ALA A 1067 -43.58 5.20 22.70
CA ALA A 1067 -42.90 5.64 21.50
C ALA A 1067 -42.95 7.16 21.33
N ASP A 1068 -44.08 7.81 21.65
CA ASP A 1068 -44.20 9.27 21.61
C ASP A 1068 -43.26 9.94 22.62
N THR A 1069 -43.20 9.38 23.84
CA THR A 1069 -42.25 9.83 24.87
C THR A 1069 -40.81 9.77 24.35
N LEU A 1070 -40.45 8.73 23.61
CA LEU A 1070 -39.12 8.58 23.00
C LEU A 1070 -38.86 9.61 21.90
N LEU A 1071 -39.82 9.89 21.03
CA LEU A 1071 -39.67 10.91 19.98
C LEU A 1071 -39.55 12.32 20.56
N GLU A 1072 -40.32 12.64 21.61
CA GLU A 1072 -40.21 13.92 22.32
C GLU A 1072 -38.82 14.09 22.93
N ARG A 1073 -38.27 13.04 23.56
CA ARG A 1073 -36.93 13.06 24.15
C ARG A 1073 -35.83 13.23 23.10
N THR A 1074 -35.90 12.44 22.03
CA THR A 1074 -34.83 12.38 21.00
C THR A 1074 -34.94 13.45 19.93
N HIS A 1075 -36.08 14.14 19.85
CA HIS A 1075 -36.45 15.02 18.73
C HIS A 1075 -36.35 14.30 17.38
N ALA A 1076 -36.42 12.96 17.39
CA ALA A 1076 -36.37 12.16 16.20
C ALA A 1076 -37.71 12.28 15.45
N PRO A 1077 -37.69 12.34 14.11
CA PRO A 1077 -38.91 12.44 13.32
C PRO A 1077 -39.73 11.14 13.26
N ALA A 1078 -39.13 9.98 13.53
CA ALA A 1078 -39.81 8.67 13.61
C ALA A 1078 -38.94 7.63 14.33
N ASP A 1079 -39.57 6.60 14.90
CA ASP A 1079 -38.93 5.43 15.54
C ASP A 1079 -39.48 4.12 14.95
N ALA A 1080 -38.64 3.10 14.81
CA ALA A 1080 -39.04 1.83 14.20
C ALA A 1080 -40.14 1.10 14.99
N GLY A 1081 -40.11 1.18 16.33
CA GLY A 1081 -41.14 0.61 17.19
C GLY A 1081 -42.48 1.32 17.01
N GLN A 1082 -42.46 2.65 16.92
CA GLN A 1082 -43.65 3.46 16.62
C GLN A 1082 -44.25 3.10 15.25
N LEU A 1083 -43.42 3.05 14.21
CA LEU A 1083 -43.87 2.74 12.85
C LEU A 1083 -44.47 1.33 12.76
N GLY A 1084 -43.85 0.35 13.44
CA GLY A 1084 -44.38 -1.01 13.56
C GLY A 1084 -45.74 -1.06 14.27
N ALA A 1085 -45.88 -0.34 15.39
CA ALA A 1085 -47.14 -0.27 16.12
C ALA A 1085 -48.25 0.44 15.32
N LEU A 1086 -47.93 1.53 14.61
CA LEU A 1086 -48.87 2.22 13.73
C LEU A 1086 -49.29 1.37 12.53
N TRP A 1087 -48.35 0.64 11.93
CA TRP A 1087 -48.64 -0.30 10.85
C TRP A 1087 -49.61 -1.39 11.31
N PHE A 1088 -49.36 -2.00 12.48
CA PHE A 1088 -50.23 -3.02 13.04
C PHE A 1088 -51.60 -2.46 13.45
N ALA A 1089 -51.63 -1.26 14.04
CA ALA A 1089 -52.87 -0.55 14.35
C ALA A 1089 -53.71 -0.25 13.09
N ALA A 1090 -53.07 0.15 12.00
CA ALA A 1090 -53.72 0.37 10.71
C ALA A 1090 -54.34 -0.90 10.13
N GLN A 1091 -53.64 -2.04 10.26
CA GLN A 1091 -54.16 -3.35 9.85
C GLN A 1091 -55.44 -3.73 10.64
N LEU A 1092 -55.42 -3.57 11.96
CA LEU A 1092 -56.58 -3.87 12.81
C LEU A 1092 -57.77 -2.92 12.56
N HIS A 1093 -57.47 -1.64 12.29
CA HIS A 1093 -58.47 -0.62 11.96
C HIS A 1093 -59.15 -0.89 10.61
N ALA A 1094 -58.37 -1.22 9.58
CA ALA A 1094 -58.89 -1.55 8.25
C ALA A 1094 -59.76 -2.83 8.26
N GLY A 1095 -59.47 -3.78 9.16
CA GLY A 1095 -60.28 -4.98 9.37
C GLY A 1095 -61.64 -4.75 10.06
N GLY A 1096 -61.94 -3.54 10.55
CA GLY A 1096 -63.19 -3.20 11.25
C GLY A 1096 -63.34 -3.86 12.63
N SER A 1097 -62.27 -4.43 13.18
CA SER A 1097 -62.31 -5.43 14.25
C SER A 1097 -62.23 -4.87 15.67
N THR A 1098 -61.75 -3.63 15.86
CA THR A 1098 -61.41 -3.11 17.21
C THR A 1098 -61.42 -1.58 17.28
N GLN A 1099 -61.98 -1.01 18.35
CA GLN A 1099 -61.84 0.42 18.67
C GLN A 1099 -60.51 0.67 19.39
N LEU A 1100 -59.60 1.39 18.73
CA LEU A 1100 -58.28 1.72 19.27
C LEU A 1100 -58.33 3.03 20.10
N PRO A 1101 -57.43 3.20 21.08
CA PRO A 1101 -57.47 4.35 22.01
C PRO A 1101 -56.97 5.67 21.41
N PHE A 1102 -56.67 5.70 20.11
CA PHE A 1102 -56.20 6.87 19.37
C PHE A 1102 -56.74 6.87 17.94
N ASP A 1103 -56.74 8.04 17.29
CA ASP A 1103 -57.16 8.19 15.89
C ASP A 1103 -56.07 7.63 14.96
N VAL A 1104 -56.33 6.44 14.40
CA VAL A 1104 -55.37 5.73 13.55
C VAL A 1104 -55.09 6.50 12.25
N PRO A 1105 -56.10 6.93 11.44
CA PRO A 1105 -55.85 7.75 10.26
C PRO A 1105 -55.03 9.02 10.53
N GLU A 1106 -55.33 9.75 11.62
CA GLU A 1106 -54.61 10.98 11.95
C GLU A 1106 -53.13 10.69 12.25
N ARG A 1107 -52.87 9.72 13.13
CA ARG A 1107 -51.52 9.34 13.57
C ARG A 1107 -50.69 8.75 12.43
N LEU A 1108 -51.30 7.93 11.59
CA LEU A 1108 -50.67 7.37 10.39
C LEU A 1108 -50.29 8.47 9.39
N GLY A 1109 -51.16 9.48 9.21
CA GLY A 1109 -50.90 10.64 8.36
C GLY A 1109 -49.79 11.55 8.90
N GLN A 1110 -49.69 11.72 10.22
CA GLN A 1110 -48.59 12.44 10.86
C GLN A 1110 -47.25 11.73 10.59
N ALA A 1111 -47.18 10.42 10.81
CA ALA A 1111 -45.98 9.62 10.56
C ALA A 1111 -45.58 9.60 9.08
N HIS A 1112 -46.55 9.45 8.16
CA HIS A 1112 -46.30 9.48 6.71
C HIS A 1112 -45.66 10.81 6.27
N ARG A 1113 -46.19 11.96 6.72
CA ARG A 1113 -45.60 13.28 6.44
C ARG A 1113 -44.18 13.42 6.99
N ALA A 1114 -43.94 12.93 8.20
CA ALA A 1114 -42.61 12.94 8.82
C ALA A 1114 -41.59 12.10 8.04
N LEU A 1115 -42.00 10.96 7.50
CA LEU A 1115 -41.15 10.08 6.68
C LEU A 1115 -40.86 10.68 5.29
N LEU A 1116 -41.83 11.34 4.65
CA LEU A 1116 -41.62 12.02 3.36
C LEU A 1116 -40.55 13.11 3.44
N GLY A 1117 -40.46 13.82 4.57
CA GLY A 1117 -39.43 14.83 4.82
C GLY A 1117 -38.00 14.27 4.92
N GLN A 1118 -37.84 13.01 5.35
CA GLN A 1118 -36.52 12.39 5.56
C GLN A 1118 -35.89 11.79 4.29
N ARG A 1119 -36.71 11.39 3.31
CA ARG A 1119 -36.26 10.73 2.04
C ARG A 1119 -35.29 9.54 2.24
N SER A 1120 -35.38 8.83 3.37
CA SER A 1120 -34.51 7.69 3.68
C SER A 1120 -35.00 6.40 2.99
N PRO A 1121 -34.12 5.62 2.34
CA PRO A 1121 -34.47 4.31 1.78
C PRO A 1121 -34.98 3.31 2.82
N ALA A 1122 -34.55 3.45 4.09
CA ALA A 1122 -34.89 2.52 5.18
C ALA A 1122 -36.40 2.45 5.49
N TRP A 1123 -37.16 3.50 5.15
CA TRP A 1123 -38.58 3.63 5.51
C TRP A 1123 -39.55 3.43 4.34
N ARG A 1124 -39.04 3.06 3.16
CA ARG A 1124 -39.87 2.92 1.93
C ARG A 1124 -41.03 1.95 2.10
N SER A 1125 -40.80 0.82 2.78
CA SER A 1125 -41.85 -0.18 3.02
C SER A 1125 -42.99 0.39 3.88
N TYR A 1126 -42.66 1.14 4.93
CA TYR A 1126 -43.67 1.79 5.79
C TYR A 1126 -44.44 2.87 5.03
N LEU A 1127 -43.75 3.71 4.22
CA LEU A 1127 -44.40 4.71 3.37
C LEU A 1127 -45.45 4.08 2.44
N ALA A 1128 -45.07 3.00 1.73
CA ALA A 1128 -45.99 2.30 0.82
C ALA A 1128 -47.20 1.72 1.56
N TRP A 1129 -46.99 1.06 2.71
CA TRP A 1129 -48.09 0.51 3.51
C TRP A 1129 -49.00 1.61 4.07
N PHE A 1130 -48.44 2.72 4.55
CA PHE A 1130 -49.22 3.82 5.11
C PHE A 1130 -50.08 4.49 4.05
N GLU A 1131 -49.58 4.65 2.82
CA GLU A 1131 -50.37 5.13 1.69
C GLU A 1131 -51.58 4.23 1.39
N ILE A 1132 -51.37 2.90 1.39
CA ILE A 1132 -52.45 1.93 1.20
C ILE A 1132 -53.52 2.08 2.29
N TYR A 1133 -53.13 2.09 3.56
CA TYR A 1133 -54.08 2.17 4.66
C TYR A 1133 -54.79 3.54 4.77
N LEU A 1134 -54.09 4.63 4.45
CA LEU A 1134 -54.71 5.96 4.37
C LEU A 1134 -55.74 6.03 3.22
N ALA A 1135 -55.47 5.39 2.08
CA ALA A 1135 -56.42 5.30 0.97
C ALA A 1135 -57.64 4.43 1.28
N LEU A 1136 -57.44 3.32 2.01
CA LEU A 1136 -58.53 2.46 2.50
C LEU A 1136 -59.41 3.17 3.52
N GLY A 1137 -58.85 3.99 4.40
CA GLY A 1137 -59.60 4.81 5.37
C GLY A 1137 -60.39 5.97 4.75
N ALA A 1138 -59.93 6.50 3.61
CA ALA A 1138 -60.62 7.57 2.88
C ALA A 1138 -61.81 7.07 2.04
N SER A 1139 -61.85 5.78 1.72
CA SER A 1139 -62.87 5.16 0.86
C SER A 1139 -63.89 4.42 1.71
N GLY A 1140 -64.91 5.13 2.21
CA GLY A 1140 -66.06 4.50 2.86
C GLY A 1140 -66.74 3.48 1.93
N ALA A 1141 -66.71 2.21 2.33
CA ALA A 1141 -67.50 1.07 1.85
C ALA A 1141 -67.41 0.73 0.34
N LEU A 1142 -66.73 -0.36 0.00
CA LEU A 1142 -67.14 -1.24 -1.11
C LEU A 1142 -67.00 -2.73 -0.71
N PRO A 1143 -67.88 -3.60 -1.20
CA PRO A 1143 -68.10 -4.94 -0.66
C PRO A 1143 -67.05 -5.96 -1.12
N VAL A 1144 -66.86 -6.95 -0.27
CA VAL A 1144 -66.06 -8.16 -0.45
C VAL A 1144 -66.55 -8.98 -1.65
N GLU A 1145 -65.62 -9.34 -2.55
CA GLU A 1145 -65.64 -10.65 -3.21
C GLU A 1145 -64.20 -11.15 -3.40
N PRO A 1146 -63.91 -12.45 -3.15
CA PRO A 1146 -62.56 -13.00 -3.24
C PRO A 1146 -62.29 -13.53 -4.65
N GLN A 1147 -61.12 -13.21 -5.23
CA GLN A 1147 -60.55 -14.04 -6.29
C GLN A 1147 -59.14 -14.53 -5.92
N PRO A 1148 -58.84 -15.82 -6.16
CA PRO A 1148 -57.61 -16.44 -5.71
C PRO A 1148 -56.53 -16.35 -6.79
N HIS A 1149 -55.38 -15.75 -6.48
CA HIS A 1149 -54.16 -16.00 -7.24
C HIS A 1149 -52.93 -16.18 -6.34
N SER A 1150 -52.12 -17.12 -6.79
CA SER A 1150 -51.02 -17.86 -6.17
C SER A 1150 -49.70 -17.07 -5.99
N PRO A 1151 -48.72 -17.61 -5.24
CA PRO A 1151 -47.57 -16.86 -4.73
C PRO A 1151 -46.33 -17.03 -5.62
N GLU A 1152 -45.80 -15.95 -6.20
CA GLU A 1152 -44.39 -15.86 -6.59
C GLU A 1152 -43.89 -14.40 -6.55
N SER A 1153 -42.64 -14.23 -6.12
CA SER A 1153 -41.78 -13.03 -6.10
C SER A 1153 -42.07 -11.93 -5.06
N PHE A 1154 -41.33 -11.97 -3.93
CA PHE A 1154 -40.33 -10.96 -3.54
C PHE A 1154 -39.42 -11.51 -2.43
#